data_AF-A0A6C0KAR2-F1
#
_entry.id   AF-A0A6C0KAR2-F1
#
_cell.length_a   1.000
_cell.length_b   1.000
_cell.length_c   1.000
_cell.angle_alpha   90.00
_cell.angle_beta   90.00
_cell.angle_gamma   90.00
#
_symmetry.space_group_name_H-M   'P 1'
#
loop_
_entity.id
_entity.type
_entity.pdbx_description
1 polymer ?
#
loop_
_entity_poly.entity_id
_entity_poly.type
_entity_poly.pdbx_seq_one_letter_code
_entity_poly.pdbx_strand_id
1 'polypeptide(L)'
;MRPGNREVFIFITVLALLLIGLYVLGNRKDEGFDATTDAQHAAMVARQQAAFNPVSLALAAANTQGNLPVDTRALFGTTNITPTASGIAKITASNPYPQLNDPNSLYAMIKLCEAVTTVNPSAFNDPKFAENCGICVDIGTNSEGKPATGGLVLLPKEKTYAKANQLGDQLPDYKPTIGTCPAKRLASTAAEVTRIQNIMKCQKTASYDITGCAQCYSDQSYFPIDSTTSINPPVVYVAGNGNLNWYESGIAGSKTVTLSATPTKLQLQGSEATRLTLNVSPIGSDTDIRIAGYLQGITSKGTFTVDLQRIVQNDGYSGRKPRLTGPVILNSVACNTMSPGFGQTMMNLNIPTPFTFVDTNSMEADMCSTGPFVTKQSSAEFLDSDPCYKKGTGPGKYVQECLQNSFYSNGCLDSGTGFPNSTARNSLLMTDTAGNNRSIAQIAEHIYENAIRSATGLTSSGRKLSVEDWSAASVFCTGRVITSPCDTANKDVGPLSTDCLSYLYSNQGNGKPVGATYTIAGTFSSLFSSSSDDSLQFCTTSGKLSPINASGQVNQSAIEYWKKQGGVARVKALMNEMHRIATLTVADPQKQDAVMNCYGKVLAERPLPPSVAATTSKCASSCGVSARRISILQSPGQYLHFSQIAVIDSTGMNVALGKPASVQSTWPGGDPQTPVDGVLQPRSWNANWHIGPNQTSGGTWNLDLGATYDIVRVVVFQRTDCCRERINGAVVSLIDTNGSVVAKKTITSTNLVIPVDFRQAGAPAACKACDTNQTKNQVFWMARGNGYSHTKADAEGVCKAVGATNATYAQVQAAQAQGSDVCATGWVKDYNQAIYPISAQIDGGCGNGSTGIKTYTPGNNLAGAWCFGAKPLGDSIEGDARKLSLDANRPYYIRNFDATRYSAPDVPAGSSI
;
A
#
# COMPACT_ATOMS: atom_id res chain seq x y z
N MET A 1 -53.57 1.46 -24.01
CA MET A 1 -53.03 1.39 -25.39
C MET A 1 -53.51 0.10 -26.04
N ARG A 2 -53.83 0.13 -27.34
CA ARG A 2 -54.48 -0.97 -28.09
C ARG A 2 -53.59 -2.23 -28.21
N PRO A 3 -54.18 -3.43 -28.43
CA PRO A 3 -53.46 -4.72 -28.39
C PRO A 3 -52.35 -4.91 -29.45
N GLY A 4 -52.28 -4.05 -30.47
CA GLY A 4 -51.21 -4.07 -31.48
C GLY A 4 -49.87 -3.48 -31.03
N ASN A 5 -49.82 -2.74 -29.91
CA ASN A 5 -48.59 -2.08 -29.47
C ASN A 5 -47.62 -2.99 -28.73
N ARG A 6 -48.07 -4.18 -28.28
CA ARG A 6 -47.24 -5.06 -27.44
C ARG A 6 -46.16 -5.75 -28.26
N GLU A 7 -46.48 -6.18 -29.49
CA GLU A 7 -45.50 -6.75 -30.41
C GLU A 7 -44.51 -5.70 -30.91
N VAL A 8 -44.97 -4.47 -31.18
CA VAL A 8 -44.11 -3.35 -31.54
C VAL A 8 -43.18 -2.97 -30.38
N PHE A 9 -43.67 -2.95 -29.14
CA PHE A 9 -42.83 -2.69 -27.97
C PHE A 9 -41.79 -3.79 -27.79
N ILE A 10 -42.17 -5.07 -27.91
CA ILE A 10 -41.23 -6.19 -27.81
C ILE A 10 -40.18 -6.09 -28.92
N PHE A 11 -40.58 -5.78 -30.15
CA PHE A 11 -39.65 -5.64 -31.27
C PHE A 11 -38.68 -4.47 -31.07
N ILE A 12 -39.17 -3.30 -30.63
CA ILE A 12 -38.32 -2.13 -30.31
C ILE A 12 -37.39 -2.44 -29.13
N THR A 13 -37.86 -3.17 -28.12
CA THR A 13 -37.04 -3.50 -26.94
C THR A 13 -35.96 -4.51 -27.31
N VAL A 14 -36.27 -5.51 -28.14
CA VAL A 14 -35.30 -6.47 -28.66
C VAL A 14 -34.29 -5.79 -29.60
N LEU A 15 -34.74 -4.87 -30.45
CA LEU A 15 -33.86 -4.09 -31.32
C LEU A 15 -32.94 -3.17 -30.50
N ALA A 16 -33.46 -2.54 -29.44
CA ALA A 16 -32.67 -1.72 -28.52
C ALA A 16 -31.66 -2.57 -27.75
N LEU A 17 -32.03 -3.77 -27.30
CA LEU A 17 -31.10 -4.70 -26.64
C LEU A 17 -30.06 -5.27 -27.60
N LEU A 18 -30.39 -5.46 -28.88
CA LEU A 18 -29.45 -5.84 -29.94
C LEU A 18 -28.50 -4.69 -30.29
N LEU A 19 -28.99 -3.45 -30.35
CA LEU A 19 -28.17 -2.26 -30.59
C LEU A 19 -27.28 -1.94 -29.39
N ILE A 20 -27.77 -2.13 -28.16
CA ILE A 20 -26.97 -2.06 -26.93
C ILE A 20 -25.98 -3.21 -26.90
N GLY A 21 -26.37 -4.41 -27.32
CA GLY A 21 -25.48 -5.58 -27.44
C GLY A 21 -24.37 -5.34 -28.46
N LEU A 22 -24.68 -4.78 -29.63
CA LEU A 22 -23.71 -4.39 -30.66
C LEU A 22 -22.87 -3.18 -30.24
N TYR A 23 -23.42 -2.24 -29.48
CA TYR A 23 -22.66 -1.13 -28.89
C TYR A 23 -21.72 -1.63 -27.80
N VAL A 24 -22.14 -2.56 -26.95
CA VAL A 24 -21.32 -3.18 -25.91
C VAL A 24 -20.29 -4.13 -26.51
N LEU A 25 -20.62 -4.86 -27.58
CA LEU A 25 -19.66 -5.72 -28.29
C LEU A 25 -18.70 -4.90 -29.18
N GLY A 26 -19.13 -3.75 -29.70
CA GLY A 26 -18.30 -2.81 -30.44
C GLY A 26 -17.43 -1.91 -29.56
N ASN A 27 -17.85 -1.66 -28.30
CA ASN A 27 -17.09 -0.94 -27.27
C ASN A 27 -16.45 -1.84 -26.22
N ARG A 28 -16.55 -3.17 -26.36
CA ARG A 28 -15.59 -4.07 -25.71
C ARG A 28 -14.26 -3.91 -26.44
N LYS A 29 -13.56 -2.83 -26.11
CA LYS A 29 -12.11 -2.85 -26.16
C LYS A 29 -11.72 -3.88 -25.10
N ASP A 30 -11.23 -5.02 -25.55
CA ASP A 30 -10.50 -5.92 -24.66
C ASP A 30 -9.48 -5.06 -23.89
N GLU A 31 -9.49 -5.14 -22.56
CA GLU A 31 -8.42 -4.61 -21.70
C GLU A 31 -7.15 -5.46 -21.84
N GLY A 32 -6.85 -5.90 -23.07
CA GLY A 32 -5.61 -6.49 -23.50
C GLY A 32 -5.09 -5.66 -24.66
N PHE A 33 -4.02 -4.91 -24.44
CA PHE A 33 -3.27 -4.33 -25.54
C PHE A 33 -2.72 -5.48 -26.39
N ASP A 34 -3.21 -5.63 -27.62
CA ASP A 34 -2.61 -6.51 -28.59
C ASP A 34 -1.23 -5.94 -28.95
N ALA A 35 -0.17 -6.71 -28.67
CA ALA A 35 1.21 -6.22 -28.55
C ALA A 35 1.86 -5.82 -29.89
N THR A 36 1.13 -5.80 -31.01
CA THR A 36 1.74 -5.66 -32.34
C THR A 36 1.26 -4.50 -33.19
N THR A 37 0.20 -3.77 -32.82
CA THR A 37 -0.22 -2.59 -33.61
C THR A 37 -1.07 -1.64 -32.78
N ASP A 38 -0.50 -0.57 -32.20
CA ASP A 38 -1.31 0.64 -32.05
C ASP A 38 -0.51 1.92 -31.80
N ALA A 39 -0.65 2.88 -32.72
CA ALA A 39 -0.27 4.27 -32.49
C ALA A 39 -0.98 4.85 -31.26
N GLN A 40 -2.12 4.27 -30.84
CA GLN A 40 -2.82 4.65 -29.61
C GLN A 40 -2.10 4.20 -28.34
N HIS A 41 -1.45 3.03 -28.31
CA HIS A 41 -0.64 2.60 -27.17
C HIS A 41 0.64 3.44 -27.09
N ALA A 42 1.32 3.67 -28.22
CA ALA A 42 2.47 4.56 -28.28
C ALA A 42 2.08 6.00 -27.87
N ALA A 43 0.92 6.50 -28.29
CA ALA A 43 0.41 7.81 -27.89
C ALA A 43 -0.01 7.85 -26.40
N MET A 44 -0.57 6.77 -25.85
CA MET A 44 -0.87 6.66 -24.43
C MET A 44 0.41 6.62 -23.62
N VAL A 45 1.39 5.78 -23.97
CA VAL A 45 2.70 5.71 -23.32
C VAL A 45 3.40 7.06 -23.42
N ALA A 46 3.39 7.72 -24.58
CA ALA A 46 3.94 9.06 -24.74
C ALA A 46 3.20 10.11 -23.89
N ARG A 47 1.86 10.05 -23.80
CA ARG A 47 1.07 10.93 -22.91
C ARG A 47 1.36 10.65 -21.44
N GLN A 48 1.49 9.39 -21.03
CA GLN A 48 1.78 8.97 -19.66
C GLN A 48 3.21 9.33 -19.27
N GLN A 49 4.21 9.13 -20.15
CA GLN A 49 5.60 9.56 -19.95
C GLN A 49 5.77 11.09 -19.96
N ALA A 50 4.86 11.81 -20.62
CA ALA A 50 4.83 13.27 -20.58
C ALA A 50 4.13 13.80 -19.31
N ALA A 51 3.08 13.12 -18.83
CA ALA A 51 2.32 13.49 -17.63
C ALA A 51 3.00 13.08 -16.32
N PHE A 52 3.70 11.95 -16.33
CA PHE A 52 4.45 11.40 -15.22
C PHE A 52 5.85 11.12 -15.72
N ASN A 53 6.85 11.73 -15.09
CA ASN A 53 8.20 11.59 -15.59
C ASN A 53 8.71 10.14 -15.42
N PRO A 54 9.69 9.69 -16.21
CA PRO A 54 10.19 8.32 -16.16
C PRO A 54 10.68 7.89 -14.77
N VAL A 55 11.18 8.83 -13.96
CA VAL A 55 11.69 8.59 -12.61
C VAL A 55 10.55 8.34 -11.61
N SER A 56 9.53 9.19 -11.59
CA SER A 56 8.36 9.03 -10.72
C SER A 56 7.51 7.84 -11.14
N LEU A 57 7.38 7.56 -12.44
CA LEU A 57 6.71 6.36 -12.94
C LEU A 57 7.49 5.09 -12.53
N ALA A 58 8.81 5.08 -12.68
CA ALA A 58 9.65 3.96 -12.28
C ALA A 58 9.67 3.77 -10.75
N LEU A 59 9.68 4.85 -9.96
CA LEU A 59 9.63 4.79 -8.50
C LEU A 59 8.26 4.33 -7.99
N ALA A 60 7.17 4.79 -8.61
CA ALA A 60 5.82 4.32 -8.30
C ALA A 60 5.65 2.83 -8.63
N ALA A 61 6.14 2.40 -9.80
CA ALA A 61 6.18 0.99 -10.19
C ALA A 61 7.06 0.15 -9.25
N ALA A 62 8.22 0.66 -8.84
CA ALA A 62 9.09 -0.01 -7.86
C ALA A 62 8.45 -0.10 -6.48
N ASN A 63 7.67 0.90 -6.05
CA ASN A 63 6.98 0.88 -4.76
C ASN A 63 5.82 -0.13 -4.73
N THR A 64 5.23 -0.46 -5.89
CA THR A 64 4.15 -1.46 -6.02
C THR A 64 4.64 -2.86 -6.34
N GLN A 65 5.73 -2.98 -7.11
CA GLN A 65 6.25 -4.26 -7.62
C GLN A 65 7.59 -4.68 -6.98
N GLY A 66 8.17 -3.85 -6.12
CA GLY A 66 9.44 -4.10 -5.46
C GLY A 66 10.70 -3.95 -6.33
N ASN A 67 10.56 -3.72 -7.64
CA ASN A 67 11.66 -3.59 -8.61
C ASN A 67 11.37 -2.51 -9.67
N LEU A 68 12.44 -1.90 -10.22
CA LEU A 68 12.33 -0.97 -11.36
C LEU A 68 12.02 -1.74 -12.66
N PRO A 69 11.19 -1.19 -13.58
CA PRO A 69 10.90 -1.82 -14.88
C PRO A 69 12.14 -2.06 -15.73
N VAL A 70 12.11 -3.07 -16.61
CA VAL A 70 13.26 -3.51 -17.45
C VAL A 70 13.77 -2.47 -18.46
N ASP A 71 13.01 -1.40 -18.73
CA ASP A 71 13.46 -0.29 -19.58
C ASP A 71 13.70 0.99 -18.77
N THR A 72 14.76 0.96 -17.95
CA THR A 72 15.27 2.15 -17.25
C THR A 72 16.16 3.03 -18.11
N ARG A 73 16.33 2.76 -19.42
CA ARG A 73 17.20 3.58 -20.29
C ARG A 73 16.74 5.04 -20.35
N ALA A 74 15.43 5.27 -20.22
CA ALA A 74 14.83 6.60 -20.12
C ALA A 74 15.20 7.36 -18.82
N LEU A 75 15.69 6.70 -17.77
CA LEU A 75 16.17 7.33 -16.52
C LEU A 75 17.53 8.02 -16.67
N PHE A 76 18.32 7.63 -17.68
CA PHE A 76 19.71 8.08 -17.85
C PHE A 76 19.96 8.91 -19.12
N GLY A 77 18.90 9.21 -19.88
CA GLY A 77 18.98 9.99 -21.12
C GLY A 77 19.25 9.19 -22.39
N THR A 78 19.09 9.84 -23.54
CA THR A 78 19.43 9.28 -24.86
C THR A 78 20.82 9.76 -25.28
N THR A 79 21.72 8.82 -25.56
CA THR A 79 23.02 9.11 -26.20
C THR A 79 22.86 9.05 -27.72
N ASN A 80 22.89 10.22 -28.37
CA ASN A 80 22.92 10.30 -29.83
C ASN A 80 24.38 10.34 -30.30
N ILE A 81 24.78 9.33 -31.07
CA ILE A 81 26.09 9.28 -31.71
C ILE A 81 25.90 9.78 -33.15
N THR A 82 26.42 10.96 -33.45
CA THR A 82 26.47 11.46 -34.84
C THR A 82 27.90 11.30 -35.36
N PRO A 83 28.14 10.47 -36.38
CA PRO A 83 29.45 10.37 -37.00
C PRO A 83 29.81 11.72 -37.67
N THR A 84 30.99 12.26 -37.37
CA THR A 84 31.53 13.38 -38.17
C THR A 84 32.44 12.84 -39.27
N ALA A 85 32.59 13.60 -40.36
CA ALA A 85 33.36 13.18 -41.54
C ALA A 85 34.84 12.84 -41.27
N SER A 86 35.37 13.20 -40.09
CA SER A 86 36.71 12.85 -39.62
C SER A 86 36.79 11.52 -38.85
N GLY A 87 35.68 10.76 -38.76
CA GLY A 87 35.64 9.49 -38.03
C GLY A 87 35.52 9.62 -36.51
N ILE A 88 35.44 10.84 -35.99
CA ILE A 88 35.18 11.09 -34.56
C ILE A 88 33.66 11.17 -34.37
N ALA A 89 33.12 10.27 -33.56
CA ALA A 89 31.73 10.31 -33.12
C ALA A 89 31.49 11.53 -32.22
N LYS A 90 30.61 12.46 -32.62
CA LYS A 90 30.08 13.46 -31.70
C LYS A 90 29.00 12.78 -30.86
N ILE A 91 29.33 12.52 -29.59
CA ILE A 91 28.39 11.98 -28.61
C ILE A 91 27.63 13.17 -28.02
N THR A 92 26.32 13.22 -28.28
CA THR A 92 25.44 14.18 -27.63
C THR A 92 24.58 13.39 -26.64
N ALA A 93 24.93 13.47 -25.36
CA ALA A 93 24.12 12.88 -24.29
C ALA A 93 23.04 13.91 -23.90
N SER A 94 21.79 13.65 -24.26
CA SER A 94 20.65 14.35 -23.67
C SER A 94 20.23 13.55 -22.44
N ASN A 95 20.84 13.86 -21.29
CA ASN A 95 20.37 13.36 -20.01
C ASN A 95 19.53 14.44 -19.33
N PRO A 96 18.19 14.32 -19.30
CA PRO A 96 17.33 15.30 -18.64
C PRO A 96 17.40 15.22 -17.11
N TYR A 97 18.06 14.20 -16.53
CA TYR A 97 18.14 13.97 -15.09
C TYR A 97 19.60 13.94 -14.59
N PRO A 98 20.02 14.86 -13.72
CA PRO A 98 21.42 14.99 -13.35
C PRO A 98 22.00 13.80 -12.55
N GLN A 99 23.23 13.37 -12.88
CA GLN A 99 23.84 12.13 -12.34
C GLN A 99 24.52 12.30 -10.97
N LEU A 100 24.66 11.19 -10.23
CA LEU A 100 25.08 11.05 -8.82
C LEU A 100 26.34 11.82 -8.35
N ASN A 101 27.25 12.22 -9.25
CA ASN A 101 28.52 12.86 -8.90
C ASN A 101 28.58 14.35 -9.29
N ASP A 102 27.46 14.97 -9.68
CA ASP A 102 27.35 16.37 -10.07
C ASP A 102 26.76 17.23 -8.91
N PRO A 103 27.26 18.44 -8.63
CA PRO A 103 26.57 19.43 -7.79
C PRO A 103 25.10 19.69 -8.18
N ASN A 104 24.75 19.42 -9.43
CA ASN A 104 23.39 19.49 -9.95
C ASN A 104 22.66 18.14 -9.91
N SER A 105 23.23 17.07 -9.33
CA SER A 105 22.65 15.71 -9.27
C SER A 105 21.22 15.68 -8.73
N LEU A 106 20.43 14.67 -9.13
CA LEU A 106 19.08 14.47 -8.58
C LEU A 106 19.09 14.35 -7.04
N TYR A 107 20.14 13.74 -6.46
CA TYR A 107 20.32 13.68 -5.00
C TYR A 107 20.61 15.05 -4.38
N ALA A 108 21.40 15.90 -5.05
CA ALA A 108 21.62 17.28 -4.61
C ALA A 108 20.31 18.09 -4.68
N MET A 109 19.48 17.87 -5.71
CA MET A 109 18.15 18.47 -5.82
C MET A 109 17.20 17.97 -4.74
N ILE A 110 17.16 16.67 -4.43
CA ILE A 110 16.38 16.13 -3.31
C ILE A 110 16.79 16.83 -2.01
N LYS A 111 18.09 16.91 -1.71
CA LYS A 111 18.59 17.59 -0.52
C LYS A 111 18.23 19.08 -0.49
N LEU A 112 18.34 19.77 -1.63
CA LEU A 112 17.98 21.19 -1.77
C LEU A 112 16.48 21.41 -1.51
N CYS A 113 15.62 20.64 -2.16
CA CYS A 113 14.18 20.82 -2.09
C CYS A 113 13.65 20.41 -0.71
N GLU A 114 14.02 19.21 -0.22
CA GLU A 114 13.51 18.67 1.04
C GLU A 114 14.10 19.33 2.29
N ALA A 115 15.12 20.19 2.14
CA ALA A 115 15.56 21.07 3.22
C ALA A 115 14.46 22.08 3.63
N VAL A 116 13.53 22.39 2.72
CA VAL A 116 12.35 23.20 3.01
C VAL A 116 11.26 22.28 3.55
N THR A 117 11.17 22.14 4.88
CA THR A 117 10.28 21.17 5.54
C THR A 117 8.87 21.71 5.83
N THR A 118 8.64 22.99 5.54
CA THR A 118 7.37 23.69 5.79
C THR A 118 6.92 24.45 4.56
N VAL A 119 5.65 24.82 4.50
CA VAL A 119 5.11 25.67 3.43
C VAL A 119 5.67 27.11 3.56
N ASN A 120 6.81 27.37 2.92
CA ASN A 120 7.50 28.66 2.98
C ASN A 120 7.68 29.28 1.59
N PRO A 121 6.82 30.25 1.19
CA PRO A 121 6.91 30.90 -0.12
C PRO A 121 8.27 31.57 -0.39
N SER A 122 8.99 32.03 0.65
CA SER A 122 10.28 32.69 0.50
C SER A 122 11.39 31.78 0.01
N ALA A 123 11.21 30.45 0.03
CA ALA A 123 12.16 29.52 -0.55
C ALA A 123 12.36 29.74 -2.07
N PHE A 124 11.36 30.30 -2.76
CA PHE A 124 11.47 30.67 -4.17
C PHE A 124 12.38 31.87 -4.44
N ASN A 125 12.88 32.55 -3.41
CA ASN A 125 13.90 33.60 -3.57
C ASN A 125 15.28 33.01 -3.93
N ASP A 126 15.53 31.73 -3.64
CA ASP A 126 16.70 31.02 -4.13
C ASP A 126 16.45 30.61 -5.59
N PRO A 127 17.22 31.13 -6.57
CA PRO A 127 17.04 30.79 -7.98
C PRO A 127 17.17 29.30 -8.27
N LYS A 128 18.04 28.57 -7.55
CA LYS A 128 18.22 27.13 -7.74
C LYS A 128 17.00 26.36 -7.25
N PHE A 129 16.40 26.79 -6.14
CA PHE A 129 15.15 26.22 -5.65
C PHE A 129 14.00 26.53 -6.60
N ALA A 130 13.86 27.79 -7.05
CA ALA A 130 12.81 28.20 -7.97
C ALA A 130 12.86 27.46 -9.31
N GLU A 131 14.05 27.10 -9.78
CA GLU A 131 14.24 26.32 -10.99
C GLU A 131 13.89 24.83 -10.80
N ASN A 132 14.32 24.21 -9.70
CA ASN A 132 14.34 22.74 -9.56
C ASN A 132 13.37 22.15 -8.53
N CYS A 133 12.69 22.99 -7.75
CA CYS A 133 11.81 22.58 -6.68
C CYS A 133 10.40 23.15 -6.86
N GLY A 134 9.44 22.54 -6.16
CA GLY A 134 8.12 23.07 -5.89
C GLY A 134 7.77 22.89 -4.41
N ILE A 135 6.74 23.57 -3.92
CA ILE A 135 6.28 23.46 -2.54
C ILE A 135 4.94 22.75 -2.50
N CYS A 136 4.87 21.62 -1.81
CA CYS A 136 3.64 20.93 -1.48
C CYS A 136 2.99 21.61 -0.27
N VAL A 137 1.82 22.20 -0.51
CA VAL A 137 1.07 23.01 0.47
C VAL A 137 0.22 22.15 1.40
N ASP A 138 0.05 20.87 1.05
CA ASP A 138 -0.73 19.87 1.76
C ASP A 138 0.13 18.64 2.09
N ILE A 139 -0.39 17.65 2.82
CA ILE A 139 0.36 16.47 3.23
C ILE A 139 0.60 15.56 2.01
N GLY A 140 1.83 15.58 1.51
CA GLY A 140 2.35 14.67 0.50
C GLY A 140 3.30 13.64 1.11
N THR A 141 4.16 13.05 0.28
CA THR A 141 5.28 12.22 0.73
C THR A 141 6.59 12.70 0.14
N ASN A 142 7.66 12.72 0.93
CA ASN A 142 9.02 13.01 0.44
C ASN A 142 9.66 11.81 -0.29
N SER A 143 10.93 11.93 -0.66
CA SER A 143 11.75 10.90 -1.31
C SER A 143 11.86 9.58 -0.53
N GLU A 144 11.70 9.62 0.79
CA GLU A 144 11.72 8.45 1.68
C GLU A 144 10.33 7.85 1.93
N GLY A 145 9.29 8.38 1.28
CA GLY A 145 7.89 7.98 1.47
C GLY A 145 7.31 8.41 2.83
N LYS A 146 7.95 9.35 3.54
CA LYS A 146 7.43 9.90 4.81
C LYS A 146 6.43 11.01 4.52
N PRO A 147 5.32 11.12 5.29
CA PRO A 147 4.42 12.26 5.21
C PRO A 147 5.19 13.57 5.40
N ALA A 148 5.06 14.48 4.45
CA ALA A 148 5.78 15.74 4.46
C ALA A 148 5.00 16.86 3.75
N THR A 149 5.19 18.08 4.24
CA THR A 149 4.83 19.34 3.58
C THR A 149 6.11 20.06 3.18
N GLY A 150 6.03 21.05 2.29
CA GLY A 150 7.21 21.84 1.91
C GLY A 150 7.82 21.40 0.58
N GLY A 151 9.13 21.56 0.42
CA GLY A 151 9.83 21.41 -0.85
C GLY A 151 9.90 19.98 -1.35
N LEU A 152 9.49 19.77 -2.59
CA LEU A 152 9.64 18.54 -3.35
C LEU A 152 10.37 18.85 -4.66
N VAL A 153 11.08 17.85 -5.21
CA VAL A 153 11.75 18.01 -6.50
C VAL A 153 10.70 18.18 -7.59
N LEU A 154 10.80 19.25 -8.37
CA LEU A 154 9.92 19.56 -9.49
C LEU A 154 10.78 20.24 -10.57
N LEU A 155 11.29 19.42 -11.49
CA LEU A 155 12.24 19.89 -12.49
C LEU A 155 11.55 20.74 -13.58
N PRO A 156 12.32 21.54 -14.35
CA PRO A 156 11.77 22.47 -15.34
C PRO A 156 10.85 21.79 -16.38
N LYS A 157 11.15 20.55 -16.78
CA LYS A 157 10.37 19.82 -17.78
C LYS A 157 8.93 19.58 -17.32
N GLU A 158 8.73 19.16 -16.07
CA GLU A 158 7.42 18.91 -15.48
C GLU A 158 6.66 20.22 -15.27
N LYS A 159 7.35 21.31 -14.92
CA LYS A 159 6.77 22.66 -14.86
C LYS A 159 6.22 23.09 -16.22
N THR A 160 7.01 22.94 -17.28
CA THR A 160 6.60 23.30 -18.65
C THR A 160 5.44 22.43 -19.11
N TYR A 161 5.45 21.12 -18.83
CA TYR A 161 4.35 20.24 -19.19
C TYR A 161 3.05 20.62 -18.48
N ALA A 162 3.07 20.82 -17.16
CA ALA A 162 1.89 21.19 -16.39
C ALA A 162 1.29 22.52 -16.88
N LYS A 163 2.14 23.52 -17.17
CA LYS A 163 1.70 24.82 -17.73
C LYS A 163 1.14 24.69 -19.14
N ALA A 164 1.73 23.85 -20.00
CA ALA A 164 1.23 23.65 -21.37
C ALA A 164 -0.12 22.92 -21.42
N ASN A 165 -0.45 22.14 -20.39
CA ASN A 165 -1.71 21.42 -20.27
C ASN A 165 -2.69 22.10 -19.30
N GLN A 166 -2.38 23.30 -18.82
CA GLN A 166 -3.31 24.07 -17.99
C GLN A 166 -4.49 24.54 -18.85
N LEU A 167 -5.69 24.55 -18.27
CA LEU A 167 -6.89 25.06 -18.95
C LEU A 167 -7.05 26.54 -18.63
N GLY A 168 -6.78 27.40 -19.62
CA GLY A 168 -6.88 28.85 -19.46
C GLY A 168 -5.90 29.37 -18.40
N ASP A 169 -6.41 30.13 -17.45
CA ASP A 169 -5.58 30.68 -16.37
C ASP A 169 -5.46 29.72 -15.16
N GLN A 170 -6.15 28.57 -15.12
CA GLN A 170 -6.19 27.66 -13.95
C GLN A 170 -4.81 27.32 -13.34
N LEU A 171 -4.80 27.06 -12.02
CA LEU A 171 -3.61 26.51 -11.34
C LEU A 171 -3.17 25.21 -12.01
N PRO A 172 -1.91 25.12 -12.48
CA PRO A 172 -1.41 23.90 -13.09
C PRO A 172 -1.38 22.75 -12.05
N ASP A 173 -1.79 21.55 -12.48
CA ASP A 173 -1.69 20.36 -11.64
C ASP A 173 -0.28 19.76 -11.75
N TYR A 174 0.67 20.38 -11.05
CA TYR A 174 2.05 19.91 -11.02
C TYR A 174 2.14 18.54 -10.34
N LYS A 175 2.87 17.62 -10.97
CA LYS A 175 3.28 16.34 -10.37
C LYS A 175 4.77 16.42 -10.02
N PRO A 176 5.15 16.16 -8.76
CA PRO A 176 6.55 16.25 -8.37
C PRO A 176 7.36 15.16 -9.08
N THR A 177 8.63 15.46 -9.35
CA THR A 177 9.61 14.52 -9.91
C THR A 177 9.93 13.40 -8.91
N ILE A 178 10.04 13.75 -7.63
CA ILE A 178 10.29 12.83 -6.52
C ILE A 178 9.31 13.14 -5.39
N GLY A 179 8.75 12.09 -4.79
CA GLY A 179 7.72 12.20 -3.77
C GLY A 179 6.30 12.23 -4.35
N THR A 180 5.32 12.57 -3.52
CA THR A 180 3.92 12.74 -3.92
C THR A 180 3.36 14.00 -3.30
N CYS A 181 2.41 14.63 -3.97
CA CYS A 181 1.64 15.75 -3.44
C CYS A 181 0.20 15.62 -3.96
N PRO A 182 -0.83 15.93 -3.17
CA PRO A 182 -2.20 15.90 -3.65
C PRO A 182 -2.41 16.77 -4.89
N ALA A 183 -3.37 16.40 -5.74
CA ALA A 183 -3.65 17.13 -6.97
C ALA A 183 -3.94 18.61 -6.69
N LYS A 184 -3.36 19.51 -7.52
CA LYS A 184 -3.47 20.97 -7.36
C LYS A 184 -3.01 21.53 -6.00
N ARG A 185 -2.22 20.77 -5.22
CA ARG A 185 -1.61 21.23 -3.94
C ARG A 185 -0.10 21.46 -4.02
N LEU A 186 0.52 21.22 -5.18
CA LEU A 186 1.92 21.53 -5.43
C LEU A 186 2.03 22.86 -6.17
N ALA A 187 2.90 23.76 -5.72
CA ALA A 187 3.16 25.06 -6.34
C ALA A 187 4.60 25.13 -6.87
N SER A 188 4.78 25.82 -7.99
CA SER A 188 6.08 26.10 -8.62
C SER A 188 6.57 27.54 -8.39
N THR A 189 5.76 28.41 -7.78
CA THR A 189 6.09 29.80 -7.47
C THR A 189 5.52 30.25 -6.13
N ALA A 190 6.07 31.32 -5.55
CA ALA A 190 5.57 31.92 -4.31
C ALA A 190 4.11 32.39 -4.44
N ALA A 191 3.73 32.97 -5.58
CA ALA A 191 2.35 33.41 -5.83
C ALA A 191 1.36 32.24 -5.85
N GLU A 192 1.74 31.12 -6.48
CA GLU A 192 0.93 29.89 -6.48
C GLU A 192 0.79 29.31 -5.07
N VAL A 193 1.84 29.34 -4.22
CA VAL A 193 1.75 28.90 -2.82
C VAL A 193 0.71 29.73 -2.06
N THR A 194 0.86 31.05 -2.07
CA THR A 194 -0.08 31.97 -1.38
C THR A 194 -1.50 31.74 -1.86
N ARG A 195 -1.68 31.50 -3.15
CA ARG A 195 -2.99 31.22 -3.72
C ARG A 195 -3.60 29.90 -3.24
N ILE A 196 -2.85 28.80 -3.29
CA ILE A 196 -3.32 27.50 -2.80
C ILE A 196 -3.67 27.61 -1.31
N GLN A 197 -2.84 28.31 -0.52
CA GLN A 197 -3.12 28.59 0.88
C GLN A 197 -4.40 29.39 1.08
N ASN A 198 -4.66 30.41 0.26
CA ASN A 198 -5.91 31.18 0.32
C ASN A 198 -7.13 30.33 -0.05
N ILE A 199 -7.01 29.47 -1.08
CA ILE A 199 -8.07 28.50 -1.45
C ILE A 199 -8.36 27.57 -0.28
N MET A 200 -7.32 26.95 0.28
CA MET A 200 -7.46 26.06 1.44
C MET A 200 -8.07 26.79 2.63
N LYS A 201 -7.65 28.04 2.88
CA LYS A 201 -8.16 28.85 3.98
C LYS A 201 -9.65 29.10 3.83
N CYS A 202 -10.12 29.54 2.66
CA CYS A 202 -11.55 29.75 2.42
C CYS A 202 -12.35 28.45 2.52
N GLN A 203 -11.87 27.36 1.91
CA GLN A 203 -12.53 26.05 1.95
C GLN A 203 -12.65 25.51 3.39
N LYS A 204 -11.59 25.67 4.17
CA LYS A 204 -11.49 25.23 5.56
C LYS A 204 -12.40 26.03 6.47
N THR A 205 -12.33 27.36 6.42
CA THR A 205 -13.05 28.22 7.35
C THR A 205 -14.51 28.39 6.97
N ALA A 206 -14.85 28.26 5.68
CA ALA A 206 -16.19 28.45 5.14
C ALA A 206 -16.87 29.70 5.72
N SER A 207 -16.18 30.84 5.65
CA SER A 207 -16.51 32.02 6.45
C SER A 207 -16.30 33.32 5.69
N TYR A 208 -17.28 34.22 5.81
CA TYR A 208 -17.20 35.62 5.37
C TYR A 208 -16.32 36.50 6.25
N ASP A 209 -15.88 36.01 7.42
CA ASP A 209 -14.96 36.73 8.32
C ASP A 209 -13.57 36.86 7.68
N ILE A 210 -13.26 35.99 6.71
CA ILE A 210 -12.01 36.03 5.95
C ILE A 210 -12.22 36.89 4.71
N THR A 211 -11.58 38.05 4.68
CA THR A 211 -11.62 38.99 3.55
C THR A 211 -11.30 38.28 2.23
N GLY A 212 -12.19 38.43 1.25
CA GLY A 212 -12.04 37.86 -0.09
C GLY A 212 -12.58 36.42 -0.22
N CYS A 213 -12.96 35.73 0.85
CA CYS A 213 -13.64 34.45 0.74
C CYS A 213 -15.12 34.65 0.39
N ALA A 214 -15.60 33.87 -0.58
CA ALA A 214 -16.97 33.90 -1.05
C ALA A 214 -17.51 32.47 -1.20
N GLN A 215 -18.83 32.32 -1.01
CA GLN A 215 -19.52 31.05 -1.17
C GLN A 215 -19.89 30.85 -2.64
N CYS A 216 -19.61 29.68 -3.20
CA CYS A 216 -20.22 29.23 -4.44
C CYS A 216 -21.68 28.83 -4.18
N TYR A 217 -22.64 29.49 -4.83
CA TYR A 217 -24.05 29.25 -4.53
C TYR A 217 -24.53 27.85 -4.93
N SER A 218 -23.91 27.24 -5.95
CA SER A 218 -24.34 25.94 -6.48
C SER A 218 -24.04 24.76 -5.57
N ASP A 219 -22.90 24.76 -4.88
CA ASP A 219 -22.43 23.64 -4.05
C ASP A 219 -22.05 24.03 -2.62
N GLN A 220 -22.27 25.30 -2.26
CA GLN A 220 -22.01 25.90 -0.95
C GLN A 220 -20.53 25.90 -0.52
N SER A 221 -19.60 25.53 -1.41
CA SER A 221 -18.17 25.54 -1.11
C SER A 221 -17.61 26.97 -1.12
N TYR A 222 -16.54 27.22 -0.36
CA TYR A 222 -15.95 28.56 -0.22
C TYR A 222 -14.63 28.69 -0.95
N PHE A 223 -14.47 29.80 -1.68
CA PHE A 223 -13.29 30.09 -2.48
C PHE A 223 -12.86 31.56 -2.37
N PRO A 224 -11.57 31.87 -2.55
CA PRO A 224 -11.10 33.24 -2.61
C PRO A 224 -11.50 33.86 -3.95
N ILE A 225 -12.00 35.10 -3.91
CA ILE A 225 -12.17 35.97 -5.07
C ILE A 225 -11.23 37.16 -4.89
N ASP A 226 -10.37 37.38 -5.88
CA ASP A 226 -9.50 38.55 -5.88
C ASP A 226 -10.35 39.81 -6.06
N SER A 227 -10.06 40.85 -5.28
CA SER A 227 -10.70 42.17 -5.41
C SER A 227 -10.54 42.80 -6.80
N THR A 228 -9.54 42.36 -7.57
CA THR A 228 -9.26 42.79 -8.94
C THR A 228 -9.95 41.93 -10.01
N THR A 229 -10.57 40.80 -9.63
CA THR A 229 -11.31 39.95 -10.56
C THR A 229 -12.43 40.75 -11.21
N SER A 230 -12.47 40.74 -12.54
CA SER A 230 -13.53 41.41 -13.29
C SER A 230 -14.86 40.69 -13.09
N ILE A 231 -15.94 41.46 -12.95
CA ILE A 231 -17.28 40.95 -12.67
C ILE A 231 -18.17 41.27 -13.88
N ASN A 232 -18.89 40.25 -14.36
CA ASN A 232 -19.92 40.38 -15.38
C ASN A 232 -21.25 40.81 -14.73
N PRO A 233 -21.81 41.97 -15.13
CA PRO A 233 -23.09 42.39 -14.57
C PRO A 233 -24.23 41.46 -15.00
N PRO A 234 -25.09 41.00 -14.07
CA PRO A 234 -26.23 40.18 -14.42
C PRO A 234 -27.29 40.97 -15.19
N VAL A 235 -28.24 40.22 -15.74
CA VAL A 235 -29.35 40.72 -16.52
C VAL A 235 -30.65 40.27 -15.87
N VAL A 236 -31.68 41.11 -15.89
CA VAL A 236 -33.02 40.71 -15.48
C VAL A 236 -33.94 40.71 -16.71
N TYR A 237 -34.66 39.62 -16.93
CA TYR A 237 -35.70 39.54 -17.95
C TYR A 237 -37.06 39.66 -17.28
N VAL A 238 -37.91 40.55 -17.78
CA VAL A 238 -39.26 40.79 -17.24
C VAL A 238 -40.32 40.79 -18.33
N ALA A 239 -41.49 40.24 -18.04
CA ALA A 239 -42.67 40.27 -18.89
C ALA A 239 -43.92 40.46 -18.02
N GLY A 240 -45.01 40.94 -18.61
CA GLY A 240 -46.26 41.13 -17.88
C GLY A 240 -47.13 42.25 -18.46
N ASN A 241 -47.89 42.91 -17.60
CA ASN A 241 -48.79 43.99 -17.93
C ASN A 241 -48.58 45.17 -16.95
N GLY A 242 -48.48 46.39 -17.47
CA GLY A 242 -48.18 47.59 -16.68
C GLY A 242 -47.01 48.42 -17.22
N ASN A 243 -46.89 49.67 -16.77
CA ASN A 243 -45.71 50.51 -16.97
C ASN A 243 -44.69 50.25 -15.86
N LEU A 244 -43.52 49.73 -16.23
CA LEU A 244 -42.39 49.47 -15.35
C LEU A 244 -41.42 50.66 -15.37
N ASN A 245 -41.23 51.31 -14.23
CA ASN A 245 -40.11 52.22 -13.98
C ASN A 245 -39.11 51.56 -13.02
N TRP A 246 -37.86 51.38 -13.45
CA TRP A 246 -36.85 50.69 -12.66
C TRP A 246 -35.56 51.52 -12.49
N TYR A 247 -34.86 51.27 -11.38
CA TYR A 247 -33.58 51.88 -11.06
C TYR A 247 -32.79 51.02 -10.06
N GLU A 248 -31.47 51.23 -10.01
CA GLU A 248 -30.57 50.62 -9.05
C GLU A 248 -30.14 51.66 -8.02
N SER A 249 -30.14 51.30 -6.73
CA SER A 249 -29.85 52.26 -5.67
C SER A 249 -28.39 52.74 -5.76
N GLY A 250 -28.19 54.06 -5.86
CA GLY A 250 -26.87 54.66 -6.04
C GLY A 250 -26.43 54.81 -7.50
N ILE A 251 -27.23 54.34 -8.48
CA ILE A 251 -26.95 54.51 -9.90
C ILE A 251 -27.91 55.55 -10.47
N ALA A 252 -27.37 56.56 -11.17
CA ALA A 252 -28.14 57.67 -11.70
C ALA A 252 -29.02 57.25 -12.90
N GLY A 253 -30.27 57.71 -12.89
CA GLY A 253 -31.23 57.52 -13.98
C GLY A 253 -32.19 56.36 -13.76
N SER A 254 -33.49 56.63 -13.90
CA SER A 254 -34.54 55.59 -13.94
C SER A 254 -34.96 55.32 -15.38
N LYS A 255 -35.24 54.06 -15.72
CA LYS A 255 -35.65 53.65 -17.06
C LYS A 255 -37.09 53.16 -17.05
N THR A 256 -37.88 53.62 -18.01
CA THR A 256 -39.30 53.24 -18.13
C THR A 256 -39.52 52.34 -19.34
N VAL A 257 -40.30 51.28 -19.17
CA VAL A 257 -40.67 50.29 -20.18
C VAL A 257 -42.13 49.91 -19.97
N THR A 258 -42.93 49.81 -21.03
CA THR A 258 -44.25 49.20 -20.96
C THR A 258 -44.12 47.69 -21.09
N LEU A 259 -44.59 46.94 -20.10
CA LEU A 259 -44.52 45.49 -20.07
C LEU A 259 -45.46 44.88 -21.12
N SER A 260 -45.03 43.75 -21.69
CA SER A 260 -45.85 42.94 -22.60
C SER A 260 -45.57 41.45 -22.35
N ALA A 261 -46.22 40.58 -23.12
CA ALA A 261 -45.93 39.14 -23.10
C ALA A 261 -44.49 38.81 -23.55
N THR A 262 -43.86 39.68 -24.35
CA THR A 262 -42.47 39.50 -24.81
C THR A 262 -41.50 39.96 -23.71
N PRO A 263 -40.57 39.11 -23.26
CA PRO A 263 -39.60 39.49 -22.24
C PRO A 263 -38.73 40.68 -22.63
N THR A 264 -38.67 41.69 -21.78
CA THR A 264 -37.75 42.82 -21.89
C THR A 264 -36.49 42.57 -21.06
N LYS A 265 -35.33 42.86 -21.66
CA LYS A 265 -34.01 42.76 -21.03
C LYS A 265 -33.67 44.03 -20.24
N LEU A 266 -33.39 43.90 -18.95
CA LEU A 266 -32.88 44.95 -18.07
C LEU A 266 -31.40 44.65 -17.74
N GLN A 267 -30.48 45.43 -18.29
CA GLN A 267 -29.06 45.28 -18.01
C GLN A 267 -28.72 45.99 -16.69
N LEU A 268 -28.33 45.23 -15.67
CA LEU A 268 -27.92 45.77 -14.38
C LEU A 268 -26.49 46.32 -14.45
N GLN A 269 -26.16 47.22 -13.54
CA GLN A 269 -24.84 47.85 -13.39
C GLN A 269 -24.31 47.78 -11.95
N GLY A 270 -25.20 47.56 -10.98
CA GLY A 270 -24.85 47.44 -9.58
C GLY A 270 -24.06 46.17 -9.28
N SER A 271 -23.27 46.25 -8.20
CA SER A 271 -22.59 45.08 -7.64
C SER A 271 -23.54 44.29 -6.74
N GLU A 272 -23.07 43.18 -6.18
CA GLU A 272 -23.82 42.43 -5.18
C GLU A 272 -24.25 43.32 -4.00
N ALA A 273 -25.45 43.06 -3.47
CA ALA A 273 -26.18 43.84 -2.48
C ALA A 273 -26.68 45.22 -2.96
N THR A 274 -26.45 45.63 -4.21
CA THR A 274 -27.15 46.79 -4.79
C THR A 274 -28.65 46.50 -4.90
N ARG A 275 -29.48 47.40 -4.37
CA ARG A 275 -30.93 47.22 -4.40
C ARG A 275 -31.51 47.68 -5.75
N LEU A 276 -32.00 46.74 -6.54
CA LEU A 276 -32.83 46.96 -7.73
C LEU A 276 -34.28 47.22 -7.27
N THR A 277 -34.88 48.29 -7.79
CA THR A 277 -36.28 48.63 -7.53
C THR A 277 -37.07 48.56 -8.83
N LEU A 278 -38.15 47.77 -8.85
CA LEU A 278 -39.07 47.68 -9.99
C LEU A 278 -40.44 48.26 -9.59
N ASN A 279 -40.78 49.44 -10.11
CA ASN A 279 -42.09 50.06 -9.90
C ASN A 279 -43.01 49.73 -11.05
N VAL A 280 -44.06 48.94 -10.81
CA VAL A 280 -45.06 48.60 -11.81
C VAL A 280 -46.34 49.40 -11.53
N SER A 281 -46.80 50.13 -12.55
CA SER A 281 -47.97 51.00 -12.49
C SER A 281 -48.97 50.69 -13.60
N PRO A 282 -50.27 51.01 -13.44
CA PRO A 282 -51.31 50.81 -14.45
C PRO A 282 -51.02 51.46 -15.81
N ILE A 283 -51.58 50.88 -16.89
CA ILE A 283 -51.61 51.50 -18.23
C ILE A 283 -53.02 52.07 -18.45
N GLY A 284 -53.15 53.39 -18.44
CA GLY A 284 -54.46 54.03 -18.55
C GLY A 284 -55.38 53.61 -17.40
N SER A 285 -56.53 52.99 -17.72
CA SER A 285 -57.51 52.47 -16.76
C SER A 285 -57.34 50.99 -16.42
N ASP A 286 -56.38 50.28 -17.04
CA ASP A 286 -56.15 48.86 -16.77
C ASP A 286 -55.38 48.68 -15.45
N THR A 287 -56.11 48.24 -14.42
CA THR A 287 -55.56 47.99 -13.08
C THR A 287 -55.01 46.56 -12.89
N ASP A 288 -55.15 45.65 -13.85
CA ASP A 288 -54.59 44.29 -13.77
C ASP A 288 -53.11 44.28 -14.14
N ILE A 289 -52.29 44.89 -13.27
CA ILE A 289 -50.84 44.88 -13.45
C ILE A 289 -50.22 43.58 -12.95
N ARG A 290 -49.30 43.04 -13.74
CA ARG A 290 -48.60 41.78 -13.48
C ARG A 290 -47.16 41.86 -13.93
N ILE A 291 -46.27 41.21 -13.21
CA ILE A 291 -44.87 41.07 -13.63
C ILE A 291 -44.37 39.68 -13.29
N ALA A 292 -43.71 39.04 -14.24
CA ALA A 292 -42.94 37.82 -14.06
C ALA A 292 -41.54 38.06 -14.62
N GLY A 293 -40.54 37.41 -14.05
CA GLY A 293 -39.19 37.57 -14.55
C GLY A 293 -38.19 36.69 -13.86
N TYR A 294 -36.98 36.69 -14.39
CA TYR A 294 -35.85 35.98 -13.81
C TYR A 294 -34.58 36.82 -13.93
N LEU A 295 -33.67 36.66 -12.97
CA LEU A 295 -32.31 37.13 -13.08
C LEU A 295 -31.47 36.06 -13.77
N GLN A 296 -30.59 36.49 -14.67
CA GLN A 296 -29.70 35.68 -15.48
C GLN A 296 -28.27 36.20 -15.36
N GLY A 297 -27.31 35.30 -15.20
CA GLY A 297 -25.90 35.60 -15.33
C GLY A 297 -25.14 34.48 -16.02
N ILE A 298 -23.99 34.82 -16.60
CA ILE A 298 -23.11 33.87 -17.28
C ILE A 298 -22.12 33.25 -16.30
N THR A 299 -21.82 31.97 -16.48
CA THR A 299 -20.90 31.14 -15.69
C THR A 299 -20.00 30.36 -16.65
N SER A 300 -18.90 29.77 -16.18
CA SER A 300 -17.96 29.09 -17.08
C SER A 300 -18.56 27.89 -17.82
N LYS A 301 -19.57 27.21 -17.24
CA LYS A 301 -20.25 26.06 -17.87
C LYS A 301 -21.65 26.37 -18.42
N GLY A 302 -22.05 27.64 -18.49
CA GLY A 302 -23.31 28.02 -19.10
C GLY A 302 -23.99 29.21 -18.43
N THR A 303 -25.31 29.17 -18.35
CA THR A 303 -26.12 30.27 -17.81
C THR A 303 -26.78 29.85 -16.50
N PHE A 304 -26.67 30.69 -15.48
CA PHE A 304 -27.41 30.55 -14.24
C PHE A 304 -28.66 31.46 -14.28
N THR A 305 -29.80 30.93 -13.82
CA THR A 305 -31.05 31.69 -13.74
C THR A 305 -31.73 31.51 -12.40
N VAL A 306 -32.40 32.56 -11.91
CA VAL A 306 -33.24 32.51 -10.71
C VAL A 306 -34.53 33.30 -10.95
N ASP A 307 -35.67 32.71 -10.58
CA ASP A 307 -36.96 33.39 -10.58
C ASP A 307 -36.91 34.62 -9.66
N LEU A 308 -37.32 35.79 -10.18
CA LEU A 308 -37.37 37.03 -9.40
C LEU A 308 -38.18 36.87 -8.11
N GLN A 309 -39.25 36.08 -8.13
CA GLN A 309 -40.07 35.83 -6.94
C GLN A 309 -39.25 35.35 -5.74
N ARG A 310 -38.20 34.55 -5.98
CA ARG A 310 -37.34 34.00 -4.92
C ARG A 310 -36.47 35.09 -4.29
N ILE A 311 -36.10 36.11 -5.07
CA ILE A 311 -35.15 37.16 -4.66
C ILE A 311 -35.80 38.55 -4.48
N VAL A 312 -37.11 38.68 -4.65
CA VAL A 312 -37.86 39.87 -4.21
C VAL A 312 -37.92 39.87 -2.69
N GLN A 313 -37.41 40.89 -2.03
CA GLN A 313 -37.48 41.00 -0.57
C GLN A 313 -38.90 41.32 -0.11
N ASN A 314 -39.50 42.35 -0.70
CA ASN A 314 -40.87 42.80 -0.42
C ASN A 314 -41.40 43.67 -1.57
N ASP A 315 -42.71 43.86 -1.57
CA ASP A 315 -43.41 44.94 -2.23
C ASP A 315 -43.50 46.14 -1.27
N GLY A 316 -42.91 47.27 -1.63
CA GLY A 316 -42.83 48.47 -0.80
C GLY A 316 -44.18 49.13 -0.51
N TYR A 317 -45.22 48.90 -1.34
CA TYR A 317 -46.57 49.42 -1.06
C TYR A 317 -47.29 48.60 0.01
N SER A 318 -47.18 47.27 -0.06
CA SER A 318 -47.85 46.38 0.91
C SER A 318 -46.99 46.03 2.13
N GLY A 319 -45.68 46.27 2.08
CA GLY A 319 -44.71 45.86 3.09
C GLY A 319 -44.52 44.33 3.20
N ARG A 320 -45.13 43.56 2.29
CA ARG A 320 -45.14 42.08 2.29
C ARG A 320 -44.58 41.54 0.98
N LYS A 321 -44.34 40.24 0.88
CA LYS A 321 -44.03 39.59 -0.41
C LYS A 321 -45.21 39.79 -1.38
N PRO A 322 -44.95 39.98 -2.69
CA PRO A 322 -46.01 40.16 -3.67
C PRO A 322 -46.90 38.92 -3.79
N ARG A 323 -48.14 39.11 -4.25
CA ARG A 323 -49.07 38.00 -4.47
C ARG A 323 -48.64 37.20 -5.70
N LEU A 324 -48.79 35.89 -5.65
CA LEU A 324 -48.51 35.01 -6.79
C LEU A 324 -49.81 34.64 -7.51
N THR A 325 -49.85 34.79 -8.83
CA THR A 325 -51.04 34.50 -9.65
C THR A 325 -50.88 33.28 -10.56
N GLY A 326 -49.73 32.60 -10.50
CA GLY A 326 -49.45 31.38 -11.26
C GLY A 326 -48.12 31.42 -12.02
N PRO A 327 -47.66 30.28 -12.56
CA PRO A 327 -46.42 30.20 -13.30
C PRO A 327 -46.60 30.66 -14.75
N VAL A 328 -45.52 31.19 -15.33
CA VAL A 328 -45.37 31.52 -16.75
C VAL A 328 -43.98 31.09 -17.23
N ILE A 329 -43.83 30.71 -18.49
CA ILE A 329 -42.53 30.36 -19.07
C ILE A 329 -42.02 31.55 -19.89
N LEU A 330 -40.86 32.08 -19.51
CA LEU A 330 -40.18 33.16 -20.21
C LEU A 330 -38.83 32.65 -20.73
N ASN A 331 -38.61 32.64 -22.05
CA ASN A 331 -37.37 32.13 -22.66
C ASN A 331 -36.96 30.72 -22.15
N SER A 332 -37.93 29.82 -21.97
CA SER A 332 -37.74 28.47 -21.40
C SER A 332 -37.41 28.42 -19.89
N VAL A 333 -37.53 29.54 -19.16
CA VAL A 333 -37.39 29.61 -17.70
C VAL A 333 -38.77 29.71 -17.05
N ALA A 334 -39.10 28.80 -16.14
CA ALA A 334 -40.32 28.86 -15.35
C ALA A 334 -40.23 29.96 -14.29
N CYS A 335 -41.13 30.94 -14.36
CA CYS A 335 -41.18 32.09 -13.46
C CYS A 335 -42.57 32.21 -12.83
N ASN A 336 -42.67 32.71 -11.61
CA ASN A 336 -43.96 33.03 -11.00
C ASN A 336 -44.39 34.45 -11.34
N THR A 337 -45.63 34.60 -11.80
CA THR A 337 -46.25 35.90 -11.99
C THR A 337 -46.61 36.52 -10.64
N MET A 338 -46.17 37.75 -10.45
CA MET A 338 -46.40 38.58 -9.27
C MET A 338 -47.45 39.66 -9.58
N SER A 339 -48.37 39.86 -8.63
CA SER A 339 -49.44 40.89 -8.66
C SER A 339 -49.46 41.71 -7.38
N PRO A 340 -50.00 42.95 -7.43
CA PRO A 340 -49.98 43.87 -6.30
C PRO A 340 -50.59 43.27 -5.04
N GLY A 341 -50.15 43.75 -3.87
CA GLY A 341 -50.77 43.42 -2.60
C GLY A 341 -52.28 43.72 -2.60
N PHE A 342 -53.03 43.07 -1.71
CA PHE A 342 -54.47 43.35 -1.58
C PHE A 342 -54.72 44.84 -1.33
N GLY A 343 -55.64 45.43 -2.10
CA GLY A 343 -55.98 46.85 -2.01
C GLY A 343 -55.01 47.80 -2.72
N GLN A 344 -53.97 47.30 -3.38
CA GLN A 344 -53.01 48.11 -4.13
C GLN A 344 -53.24 47.98 -5.64
N THR A 345 -53.07 49.08 -6.37
CA THR A 345 -53.09 49.14 -7.84
C THR A 345 -51.69 49.32 -8.43
N MET A 346 -50.67 49.47 -7.59
CA MET A 346 -49.26 49.62 -7.93
C MET A 346 -48.42 48.62 -7.14
N MET A 347 -47.21 48.34 -7.63
CA MET A 347 -46.26 47.45 -6.97
C MET A 347 -44.86 48.05 -6.99
N ASN A 348 -44.13 47.95 -5.88
CA ASN A 348 -42.75 48.40 -5.73
C ASN A 348 -41.89 47.22 -5.30
N LEU A 349 -41.34 46.45 -6.24
CA LEU A 349 -40.53 45.29 -5.89
C LEU A 349 -39.10 45.72 -5.54
N ASN A 350 -38.70 45.43 -4.29
CA ASN A 350 -37.33 45.65 -3.83
C ASN A 350 -36.55 44.34 -3.91
N ILE A 351 -35.47 44.33 -4.71
CA ILE A 351 -34.66 43.14 -5.00
C ILE A 351 -33.21 43.48 -4.66
N PRO A 352 -32.64 42.99 -3.54
CA PRO A 352 -31.19 43.02 -3.35
C PRO A 352 -30.54 42.03 -4.31
N THR A 353 -29.60 42.48 -5.16
CA THR A 353 -28.87 41.60 -6.08
C THR A 353 -27.95 40.67 -5.29
N PRO A 354 -28.19 39.35 -5.19
CA PRO A 354 -27.53 38.56 -4.16
C PRO A 354 -26.29 37.82 -4.68
N PHE A 355 -25.91 38.07 -5.93
CA PHE A 355 -24.92 37.28 -6.66
C PHE A 355 -23.85 38.15 -7.31
N THR A 356 -22.62 37.63 -7.29
CA THR A 356 -21.46 38.11 -8.04
C THR A 356 -21.14 37.10 -9.14
N PHE A 357 -21.18 37.53 -10.40
CA PHE A 357 -20.78 36.71 -11.55
C PHE A 357 -19.38 37.13 -11.99
N VAL A 358 -18.37 36.35 -11.66
CA VAL A 358 -16.99 36.62 -12.11
C VAL A 358 -16.87 36.46 -13.64
N ASP A 359 -15.82 37.05 -14.21
CA ASP A 359 -15.47 36.85 -15.62
C ASP A 359 -15.35 35.35 -15.92
N THR A 360 -16.01 34.85 -16.98
CA THR A 360 -16.01 33.42 -17.32
C THR A 360 -14.64 32.87 -17.69
N ASN A 361 -13.70 33.75 -18.05
CA ASN A 361 -12.31 33.40 -18.34
C ASN A 361 -11.41 33.54 -17.11
N SER A 362 -11.91 34.12 -16.01
CA SER A 362 -11.16 34.20 -14.75
C SER A 362 -11.00 32.83 -14.13
N MET A 363 -9.92 32.66 -13.37
CA MET A 363 -9.64 31.43 -12.64
C MET A 363 -10.67 31.13 -11.56
N GLU A 364 -11.26 32.18 -10.99
CA GLU A 364 -12.31 32.09 -9.98
C GLU A 364 -13.57 31.45 -10.58
N ALA A 365 -13.85 31.64 -11.88
CA ALA A 365 -15.04 31.08 -12.53
C ALA A 365 -15.07 29.56 -12.48
N ASP A 366 -13.92 28.89 -12.57
CA ASP A 366 -13.85 27.44 -12.50
C ASP A 366 -14.09 26.88 -11.09
N MET A 367 -13.83 27.70 -10.07
CA MET A 367 -14.12 27.33 -8.68
C MET A 367 -15.63 27.26 -8.43
N CYS A 368 -16.43 28.09 -9.12
CA CYS A 368 -17.90 28.01 -9.09
C CYS A 368 -18.48 27.82 -10.51
N SER A 369 -18.08 26.75 -11.19
CA SER A 369 -18.29 26.62 -12.63
C SER A 369 -19.74 26.62 -13.14
N THR A 370 -20.71 26.30 -12.28
CA THR A 370 -22.14 26.18 -12.66
C THR A 370 -23.03 27.25 -12.03
N GLY A 371 -22.48 28.17 -11.24
CA GLY A 371 -23.27 29.15 -10.51
C GLY A 371 -22.51 30.41 -10.16
N PRO A 372 -23.20 31.39 -9.55
CA PRO A 372 -22.57 32.60 -9.07
C PRO A 372 -21.90 32.41 -7.72
N PHE A 373 -21.06 33.38 -7.38
CA PHE A 373 -20.59 33.57 -6.02
C PHE A 373 -21.55 34.44 -5.21
N VAL A 374 -21.59 34.18 -3.90
CA VAL A 374 -22.18 35.04 -2.88
C VAL A 374 -21.03 35.59 -2.06
N THR A 375 -20.69 36.86 -2.25
CA THR A 375 -19.50 37.53 -1.66
C THR A 375 -19.83 38.32 -0.39
N LYS A 376 -21.11 38.57 -0.13
CA LYS A 376 -21.57 39.31 1.06
C LYS A 376 -22.33 38.40 2.00
N GLN A 377 -22.01 38.48 3.29
CA GLN A 377 -22.76 37.80 4.34
C GLN A 377 -24.26 38.16 4.29
N SER A 378 -24.60 39.43 4.05
CA SER A 378 -26.00 39.88 3.95
C SER A 378 -26.77 39.20 2.81
N SER A 379 -26.07 38.83 1.73
CA SER A 379 -26.66 38.09 0.62
C SER A 379 -26.90 36.63 0.99
N ALA A 380 -25.95 36.00 1.72
CA ALA A 380 -26.12 34.64 2.23
C ALA A 380 -27.29 34.55 3.24
N GLU A 381 -27.39 35.52 4.15
CA GLU A 381 -28.52 35.68 5.08
C GLU A 381 -29.85 35.83 4.34
N PHE A 382 -29.85 36.61 3.26
CA PHE A 382 -31.05 36.82 2.44
C PHE A 382 -31.47 35.58 1.66
N LEU A 383 -30.50 34.84 1.12
CA LEU A 383 -30.71 33.62 0.35
C LEU A 383 -30.99 32.39 1.21
N ASP A 384 -30.70 32.46 2.51
CA ASP A 384 -30.62 31.30 3.41
C ASP A 384 -29.69 30.20 2.85
N SER A 385 -28.57 30.63 2.23
CA SER A 385 -27.65 29.74 1.48
C SER A 385 -26.60 29.06 2.36
N ASP A 386 -26.41 29.56 3.59
CA ASP A 386 -25.47 29.00 4.55
C ASP A 386 -26.10 28.95 5.96
N PRO A 387 -26.18 27.77 6.61
CA PRO A 387 -26.73 27.63 7.94
C PRO A 387 -25.97 28.40 9.03
N CYS A 388 -24.70 28.74 8.80
CA CYS A 388 -23.88 29.54 9.72
C CYS A 388 -24.24 31.02 9.70
N TYR A 389 -24.84 31.50 8.61
CA TYR A 389 -25.17 32.90 8.36
C TYR A 389 -26.67 33.09 8.17
N LYS A 390 -27.50 32.47 9.02
CA LYS A 390 -28.94 32.75 9.06
C LYS A 390 -29.22 33.95 9.95
N LYS A 391 -30.36 34.61 9.73
CA LYS A 391 -30.78 35.71 10.60
C LYS A 391 -30.84 35.27 12.07
N GLY A 392 -30.03 35.92 12.91
CA GLY A 392 -29.95 35.64 14.36
C GLY A 392 -28.85 34.65 14.77
N THR A 393 -28.07 34.11 13.83
CA THR A 393 -26.87 33.31 14.12
C THR A 393 -25.63 34.19 14.24
N GLY A 394 -24.59 33.67 14.88
CA GLY A 394 -23.33 34.38 15.13
C GLY A 394 -22.53 33.74 16.27
N PRO A 395 -21.40 34.35 16.69
CA PRO A 395 -20.57 33.81 17.78
C PRO A 395 -21.39 33.46 19.03
N GLY A 396 -21.35 32.18 19.43
CA GLY A 396 -22.11 31.62 20.55
C GLY A 396 -23.59 31.29 20.28
N LYS A 397 -24.08 31.53 19.06
CA LYS A 397 -25.48 31.30 18.64
C LYS A 397 -25.59 30.57 17.29
N TYR A 398 -24.55 29.84 16.88
CA TYR A 398 -24.61 29.04 15.66
C TYR A 398 -25.59 27.87 15.84
N VAL A 399 -26.37 27.60 14.79
CA VAL A 399 -27.26 26.43 14.76
C VAL A 399 -26.45 25.14 14.66
N GLN A 400 -26.99 24.03 15.13
CA GLN A 400 -26.28 22.75 15.15
C GLN A 400 -25.82 22.30 13.74
N GLU A 401 -26.65 22.49 12.72
CA GLU A 401 -26.33 22.16 11.33
C GLU A 401 -25.05 22.86 10.83
N CYS A 402 -24.88 24.14 11.14
CA CYS A 402 -23.65 24.90 10.84
C CYS A 402 -22.41 24.24 11.47
N LEU A 403 -22.51 23.91 12.76
CA LEU A 403 -21.40 23.31 13.49
C LEU A 403 -21.06 21.91 12.97
N GLN A 404 -22.08 21.12 12.60
CA GLN A 404 -21.90 19.79 12.02
C GLN A 404 -21.23 19.86 10.65
N ASN A 405 -21.66 20.78 9.78
CA ASN A 405 -21.05 21.00 8.48
C ASN A 405 -19.58 21.39 8.61
N SER A 406 -19.24 22.27 9.56
CA SER A 406 -17.85 22.63 9.88
C SER A 406 -17.03 21.42 10.35
N PHE A 407 -17.65 20.50 11.09
CA PHE A 407 -16.99 19.26 11.56
C PHE A 407 -16.63 18.33 10.41
N TYR A 408 -17.57 18.09 9.50
CA TYR A 408 -17.37 17.24 8.34
C TYR A 408 -16.43 17.85 7.30
N SER A 409 -16.57 19.14 7.00
CA SER A 409 -15.74 19.82 5.99
C SER A 409 -14.26 19.83 6.37
N ASN A 410 -13.96 19.73 7.67
CA ASN A 410 -12.61 19.66 8.21
C ASN A 410 -12.11 18.23 8.45
N GLY A 411 -12.81 17.22 7.94
CA GLY A 411 -12.33 15.83 7.90
C GLY A 411 -12.52 15.02 9.18
N CYS A 412 -13.38 15.48 10.10
CA CYS A 412 -13.75 14.74 11.30
C CYS A 412 -15.05 13.93 11.12
N LEU A 413 -15.27 12.95 12.00
CA LEU A 413 -16.38 12.00 11.95
C LEU A 413 -17.38 12.24 13.09
N ASP A 414 -18.64 11.87 12.86
CA ASP A 414 -19.72 11.94 13.84
C ASP A 414 -19.50 11.08 15.10
N SER A 415 -18.62 10.08 15.01
CA SER A 415 -18.14 9.29 16.16
C SER A 415 -17.23 10.05 17.11
N GLY A 416 -16.71 11.22 16.72
CA GLY A 416 -15.84 12.07 17.53
C GLY A 416 -16.53 12.70 18.72
N THR A 417 -15.85 12.79 19.87
CA THR A 417 -16.42 13.48 21.05
C THR A 417 -16.59 14.98 20.84
N GLY A 418 -15.92 15.56 19.84
CA GLY A 418 -16.11 16.94 19.42
C GLY A 418 -17.37 17.17 18.58
N PHE A 419 -18.03 16.11 18.11
CA PHE A 419 -19.14 16.24 17.17
C PHE A 419 -20.35 16.95 17.82
N PRO A 420 -20.88 18.02 17.21
CA PRO A 420 -21.97 18.82 17.76
C PRO A 420 -23.33 18.13 17.55
N ASN A 421 -23.73 17.29 18.51
CA ASN A 421 -24.99 16.55 18.51
C ASN A 421 -25.93 16.88 19.70
N SER A 422 -25.55 17.85 20.52
CA SER A 422 -26.31 18.29 21.70
C SER A 422 -25.95 19.73 22.06
N THR A 423 -26.83 20.42 22.77
CA THR A 423 -26.60 21.81 23.20
C THR A 423 -25.29 21.97 23.98
N ALA A 424 -24.94 21.01 24.84
CA ALA A 424 -23.69 21.05 25.59
C ALA A 424 -22.45 20.94 24.68
N ARG A 425 -22.46 20.05 23.68
CA ARG A 425 -21.38 19.92 22.71
C ARG A 425 -21.28 21.14 21.80
N ASN A 426 -22.41 21.71 21.41
CA ASN A 426 -22.46 22.95 20.64
C ASN A 426 -21.77 24.08 21.42
N SER A 427 -22.12 24.25 22.70
CA SER A 427 -21.48 25.28 23.56
C SER A 427 -19.97 25.07 23.69
N LEU A 428 -19.51 23.84 23.94
CA LEU A 428 -18.07 23.54 24.05
C LEU A 428 -17.30 23.86 22.77
N LEU A 429 -17.91 23.60 21.60
CA LEU A 429 -17.28 23.89 20.31
C LEU A 429 -17.29 25.40 20.01
N MET A 430 -18.33 26.11 20.44
CA MET A 430 -18.49 27.55 20.23
C MET A 430 -17.72 28.42 21.21
N THR A 431 -17.18 27.89 22.31
CA THR A 431 -16.40 28.69 23.28
C THR A 431 -14.93 28.26 23.32
N ASP A 432 -14.05 29.20 23.64
CA ASP A 432 -12.66 28.88 23.98
C ASP A 432 -12.51 28.43 25.44
N THR A 433 -11.28 28.10 25.85
CA THR A 433 -10.98 27.69 27.23
C THR A 433 -11.14 28.80 28.26
N ALA A 434 -11.21 30.06 27.83
CA ALA A 434 -11.47 31.22 28.67
C ALA A 434 -12.96 31.61 28.72
N GLY A 435 -13.82 30.87 28.00
CA GLY A 435 -15.27 31.11 27.93
C GLY A 435 -15.68 32.17 26.90
N ASN A 436 -14.77 32.65 26.04
CA ASN A 436 -15.12 33.59 24.98
C ASN A 436 -15.77 32.86 23.80
N ASN A 437 -16.75 33.48 23.16
CA ASN A 437 -17.38 32.95 21.96
C ASN A 437 -16.42 32.99 20.77
N ARG A 438 -16.26 31.85 20.10
CA ARG A 438 -15.52 31.70 18.85
C ARG A 438 -16.36 32.17 17.67
N SER A 439 -15.72 32.77 16.68
CA SER A 439 -16.31 32.92 15.34
C SER A 439 -16.28 31.59 14.59
N ILE A 440 -17.06 31.47 13.51
CA ILE A 440 -17.10 30.24 12.71
C ILE A 440 -15.72 29.89 12.12
N ALA A 441 -14.92 30.89 11.74
CA ALA A 441 -13.55 30.67 11.29
C ALA A 441 -12.65 30.08 12.40
N GLN A 442 -12.80 30.55 13.65
CA GLN A 442 -12.06 30.02 14.80
C GLN A 442 -12.51 28.62 15.21
N ILE A 443 -13.79 28.30 15.01
CA ILE A 443 -14.35 26.95 15.21
C ILE A 443 -13.74 26.00 14.18
N ALA A 444 -13.79 26.34 12.91
CA ALA A 444 -13.23 25.54 11.83
C ALA A 444 -11.72 25.31 12.00
N GLU A 445 -10.97 26.35 12.38
CA GLU A 445 -9.53 26.23 12.68
C GLU A 445 -9.27 25.21 13.80
N HIS A 446 -10.03 25.31 14.90
CA HIS A 446 -9.91 24.39 16.03
C HIS A 446 -10.20 22.93 15.65
N ILE A 447 -11.22 22.70 14.83
CA ILE A 447 -11.57 21.35 14.35
C ILE A 447 -10.46 20.82 13.46
N TYR A 448 -10.01 21.61 12.49
CA TYR A 448 -8.96 21.21 11.55
C TYR A 448 -7.64 20.89 12.23
N GLU A 449 -7.21 21.69 13.20
CA GLU A 449 -6.00 21.39 13.96
C GLU A 449 -6.10 20.03 14.64
N ASN A 450 -7.26 19.70 15.23
CA ASN A 450 -7.49 18.38 15.80
C ASN A 450 -7.57 17.28 14.72
N ALA A 451 -8.10 17.57 13.53
CA ALA A 451 -8.13 16.62 12.42
C ALA A 451 -6.73 16.24 11.95
N ILE A 452 -5.85 17.22 11.73
CA ILE A 452 -4.45 16.98 11.35
C ILE A 452 -3.72 16.24 12.46
N ARG A 453 -3.87 16.66 13.71
CA ARG A 453 -3.26 15.99 14.87
C ARG A 453 -3.75 14.54 14.98
N SER A 454 -5.05 14.30 14.78
CA SER A 454 -5.68 12.97 14.77
C SER A 454 -5.13 12.08 13.66
N ALA A 455 -4.97 12.61 12.44
CA ALA A 455 -4.53 11.83 11.29
C ALA A 455 -3.02 11.53 11.30
N THR A 456 -2.21 12.49 11.78
CA THR A 456 -0.75 12.45 11.61
C THR A 456 0.05 12.17 12.87
N GLY A 457 -0.52 12.44 14.05
CA GLY A 457 0.24 12.46 15.31
C GLY A 457 1.26 13.61 15.38
N LEU A 458 1.13 14.64 14.54
CA LEU A 458 2.01 15.81 14.49
C LEU A 458 1.25 17.10 14.82
N THR A 459 1.98 18.11 15.32
CA THR A 459 1.50 19.50 15.38
C THR A 459 1.51 20.14 13.98
N SER A 460 0.84 21.29 13.85
CA SER A 460 0.90 22.12 12.63
C SER A 460 2.32 22.60 12.26
N SER A 461 3.25 22.58 13.22
CA SER A 461 4.68 22.87 13.03
C SER A 461 5.54 21.62 12.76
N GLY A 462 4.93 20.44 12.59
CA GLY A 462 5.64 19.19 12.32
C GLY A 462 6.28 18.51 13.54
N ARG A 463 6.01 18.99 14.76
CA ARG A 463 6.51 18.36 16.00
C ARG A 463 5.65 17.14 16.34
N LYS A 464 6.28 16.02 16.70
CA LYS A 464 5.57 14.82 17.16
C LYS A 464 4.79 15.08 18.45
N LEU A 465 3.57 14.56 18.50
CA LEU A 465 2.72 14.57 19.69
C LEU A 465 3.06 13.39 20.60
N SER A 466 2.76 13.55 21.90
CA SER A 466 2.66 12.41 22.80
C SER A 466 1.49 11.51 22.35
N VAL A 467 1.53 10.21 22.71
CA VAL A 467 0.41 9.29 22.42
C VAL A 467 -0.89 9.79 23.08
N GLU A 468 -0.78 10.42 24.24
CA GLU A 468 -1.92 11.04 24.94
C GLU A 468 -2.52 12.20 24.14
N ASP A 469 -1.69 13.15 23.70
CA ASP A 469 -2.14 14.31 22.92
C ASP A 469 -2.66 13.93 21.53
N TRP A 470 -2.09 12.88 20.93
CA TRP A 470 -2.57 12.32 19.68
C TRP A 470 -3.91 11.61 19.89
N SER A 471 -4.02 10.78 20.92
CA SER A 471 -5.28 10.11 21.26
C SER A 471 -6.37 11.12 21.60
N ALA A 472 -6.08 12.20 22.34
CA ALA A 472 -7.05 13.23 22.65
C ALA A 472 -7.61 13.89 21.37
N ALA A 473 -6.74 14.23 20.42
CA ALA A 473 -7.15 14.76 19.12
C ALA A 473 -7.96 13.72 18.31
N SER A 474 -7.54 12.45 18.34
CA SER A 474 -8.22 11.37 17.62
C SER A 474 -9.60 11.04 18.20
N VAL A 475 -9.74 11.05 19.52
CA VAL A 475 -11.03 10.89 20.21
C VAL A 475 -11.93 12.08 19.92
N PHE A 476 -11.39 13.30 19.95
CA PHE A 476 -12.15 14.50 19.58
C PHE A 476 -12.70 14.40 18.16
N CYS A 477 -11.85 14.08 17.18
CA CYS A 477 -12.18 14.16 15.76
C CYS A 477 -12.86 12.90 15.21
N THR A 478 -12.44 11.71 15.64
CA THR A 478 -12.87 10.42 15.07
C THR A 478 -13.45 9.45 16.09
N GLY A 479 -13.35 9.75 17.38
CA GLY A 479 -13.78 8.85 18.47
C GLY A 479 -12.86 7.66 18.70
N ARG A 480 -11.76 7.56 17.94
CA ARG A 480 -10.78 6.48 18.06
C ARG A 480 -9.77 6.80 19.15
N VAL A 481 -9.59 5.87 20.07
CA VAL A 481 -8.53 5.94 21.08
C VAL A 481 -7.24 5.43 20.45
N ILE A 482 -6.19 6.25 20.47
CA ILE A 482 -4.85 5.86 20.04
C ILE A 482 -4.10 5.37 21.28
N THR A 483 -3.67 4.12 21.25
CA THR A 483 -3.04 3.46 22.41
C THR A 483 -1.55 3.26 22.20
N SER A 484 -1.10 3.36 20.95
CA SER A 484 0.31 3.24 20.58
C SER A 484 0.60 3.92 19.23
N PRO A 485 1.90 4.16 18.92
CA PRO A 485 2.33 4.59 17.58
C PRO A 485 2.04 3.61 16.44
N CYS A 486 1.57 2.40 16.77
CA CYS A 486 1.20 1.37 15.79
C CYS A 486 -0.25 1.41 15.35
N ASP A 487 -1.10 2.22 16.01
CA ASP A 487 -2.54 2.31 15.72
C ASP A 487 -2.80 3.20 14.49
N THR A 488 -2.20 2.81 13.35
CA THR A 488 -2.31 3.47 12.06
C THR A 488 -3.17 2.65 11.09
N ALA A 489 -3.58 3.25 9.97
CA ALA A 489 -4.34 2.53 8.93
C ALA A 489 -3.59 1.31 8.35
N ASN A 490 -2.24 1.32 8.39
CA ASN A 490 -1.40 0.26 7.85
C ASN A 490 -1.03 -0.81 8.89
N LYS A 491 -1.65 -0.83 10.07
CA LYS A 491 -1.27 -1.74 11.17
C LYS A 491 -1.28 -3.21 10.76
N ASP A 492 -2.17 -3.63 9.86
CA ASP A 492 -2.38 -5.05 9.52
C ASP A 492 -1.54 -5.49 8.31
N VAL A 493 -1.27 -4.57 7.37
CA VAL A 493 -0.61 -4.84 6.09
C VAL A 493 0.85 -4.35 6.03
N GLY A 494 1.21 -3.33 6.80
CA GLY A 494 2.47 -2.62 6.69
C GLY A 494 2.54 -1.70 5.46
N PRO A 495 3.69 -1.07 5.19
CA PRO A 495 4.89 -1.02 6.05
C PRO A 495 4.64 -0.18 7.31
N LEU A 496 5.21 -0.62 8.44
CA LEU A 496 5.06 0.07 9.71
C LEU A 496 5.93 1.34 9.79
N SER A 497 5.45 2.34 10.54
CA SER A 497 6.23 3.54 10.83
C SER A 497 7.44 3.20 11.70
N THR A 498 8.51 4.00 11.60
CA THR A 498 9.69 3.84 12.46
C THR A 498 9.32 3.87 13.95
N ASP A 499 8.38 4.73 14.33
CA ASP A 499 7.95 4.85 15.72
C ASP A 499 7.20 3.59 16.19
N CYS A 500 6.35 3.01 15.33
CA CYS A 500 5.73 1.73 15.63
C CYS A 500 6.77 0.61 15.76
N LEU A 501 7.75 0.55 14.84
CA LEU A 501 8.81 -0.45 14.89
C LEU A 501 9.64 -0.35 16.17
N SER A 502 10.04 0.85 16.57
CA SER A 502 10.76 1.08 17.83
C SER A 502 9.90 0.72 19.05
N TYR A 503 8.61 1.09 19.03
CA TYR A 503 7.66 0.78 20.09
C TYR A 503 7.49 -0.74 20.29
N LEU A 504 7.36 -1.49 19.19
CA LEU A 504 7.30 -2.95 19.22
C LEU A 504 8.63 -3.56 19.68
N TYR A 505 9.76 -3.10 19.13
CA TYR A 505 11.08 -3.66 19.42
C TYR A 505 11.47 -3.50 20.89
N SER A 506 11.13 -2.37 21.51
CA SER A 506 11.35 -2.11 22.94
C SER A 506 10.27 -2.70 23.86
N ASN A 507 9.38 -3.55 23.33
CA ASN A 507 8.28 -4.20 24.07
C ASN A 507 7.30 -3.25 24.78
N GLN A 508 7.15 -2.02 24.31
CA GLN A 508 6.32 -1.01 24.99
C GLN A 508 4.81 -1.31 24.92
N GLY A 509 4.41 -2.25 24.05
CA GLY A 509 3.04 -2.77 23.98
C GLY A 509 2.64 -3.71 25.13
N ASN A 510 3.57 -4.11 25.99
CA ASN A 510 3.26 -4.99 27.12
C ASN A 510 2.28 -4.32 28.09
N GLY A 511 1.17 -5.00 28.41
CA GLY A 511 0.07 -4.43 29.20
C GLY A 511 -0.76 -3.36 28.48
N LYS A 512 -0.59 -3.17 27.17
CA LYS A 512 -1.37 -2.25 26.32
C LYS A 512 -2.16 -3.06 25.26
N PRO A 513 -3.17 -2.47 24.60
CA PRO A 513 -4.00 -3.18 23.61
C PRO A 513 -3.25 -3.79 22.42
N VAL A 514 -2.13 -3.18 21.98
CA VAL A 514 -1.23 -3.78 20.98
C VAL A 514 -0.56 -5.07 21.47
N GLY A 515 -0.51 -5.29 22.79
CA GLY A 515 0.04 -6.47 23.45
C GLY A 515 1.56 -6.54 23.43
N ALA A 516 2.13 -7.40 24.29
CA ALA A 516 3.57 -7.64 24.33
C ALA A 516 4.10 -8.17 22.99
N THR A 517 5.28 -7.69 22.60
CA THR A 517 6.04 -8.23 21.46
C THR A 517 6.69 -9.55 21.82
N TYR A 518 7.27 -9.64 23.02
CA TYR A 518 7.99 -10.83 23.45
C TYR A 518 7.19 -11.58 24.52
N THR A 519 7.11 -12.89 24.34
CA THR A 519 6.27 -13.81 25.14
C THR A 519 7.04 -14.55 26.23
N ILE A 520 8.36 -14.48 26.22
CA ILE A 520 9.23 -15.12 27.21
C ILE A 520 10.20 -14.09 27.82
N ALA A 521 10.26 -14.06 29.15
CA ALA A 521 11.34 -13.40 29.88
C ALA A 521 12.56 -14.33 29.82
N GLY A 522 13.67 -13.88 29.23
CA GLY A 522 14.91 -14.65 29.27
C GLY A 522 15.46 -14.75 30.70
N THR A 523 16.34 -15.71 30.98
CA THR A 523 17.25 -15.66 32.14
C THR A 523 18.68 -15.70 31.62
N PHE A 524 19.42 -14.57 31.71
CA PHE A 524 20.75 -14.37 31.11
C PHE A 524 21.94 -14.65 32.05
N SER A 525 21.73 -15.27 33.21
CA SER A 525 22.76 -15.43 34.23
C SER A 525 23.94 -16.34 33.84
N SER A 526 23.94 -16.99 32.67
CA SER A 526 24.99 -17.93 32.27
C SER A 526 25.68 -17.67 30.92
N LEU A 527 25.42 -16.55 30.23
CA LEU A 527 25.95 -16.30 28.86
C LEU A 527 26.98 -15.17 28.73
N PHE A 528 27.04 -14.23 29.68
CA PHE A 528 28.00 -13.12 29.66
C PHE A 528 28.70 -13.04 31.01
N SER A 529 30.01 -13.33 31.05
CA SER A 529 30.80 -13.19 32.28
C SER A 529 30.94 -11.71 32.65
N SER A 530 30.69 -11.42 33.92
CA SER A 530 30.99 -10.17 34.64
C SER A 530 30.37 -8.86 34.11
N SER A 531 29.12 -8.61 34.47
CA SER A 531 28.66 -7.24 34.79
C SER A 531 27.40 -7.30 35.65
N SER A 532 27.36 -6.50 36.70
CA SER A 532 26.30 -6.38 37.72
C SER A 532 25.03 -5.68 37.21
N ASP A 533 24.57 -6.01 36.00
CA ASP A 533 23.30 -5.48 35.49
C ASP A 533 22.25 -6.60 35.49
N ASP A 534 21.71 -6.85 36.68
CA ASP A 534 20.71 -7.89 36.97
C ASP A 534 19.30 -7.46 36.52
N SER A 535 19.21 -6.76 35.39
CA SER A 535 17.94 -6.38 34.77
C SER A 535 17.79 -7.08 33.42
N LEU A 536 17.25 -8.28 33.45
CA LEU A 536 16.71 -8.88 32.23
C LEU A 536 15.59 -8.00 31.71
N GLN A 537 15.60 -7.65 30.42
CA GLN A 537 14.41 -7.76 29.56
C GLN A 537 14.58 -7.35 28.08
N PHE A 538 14.12 -8.25 27.19
CA PHE A 538 13.85 -8.08 25.76
C PHE A 538 15.02 -7.64 24.86
N CYS A 539 14.84 -7.66 23.53
CA CYS A 539 15.87 -7.15 22.61
C CYS A 539 16.21 -5.68 22.92
N THR A 540 17.49 -5.32 22.84
CA THR A 540 17.99 -4.02 23.29
C THR A 540 18.35 -3.13 22.11
N THR A 541 18.44 -1.83 22.37
CA THR A 541 18.84 -0.82 21.36
C THR A 541 20.27 -0.99 20.84
N SER A 542 21.05 -1.92 21.40
CA SER A 542 22.37 -2.30 20.90
C SER A 542 22.32 -3.36 19.80
N GLY A 543 21.18 -4.04 19.61
CA GLY A 543 20.98 -5.06 18.58
C GLY A 543 21.18 -4.53 17.16
N LYS A 544 21.80 -5.33 16.29
CA LYS A 544 22.02 -4.96 14.88
C LYS A 544 20.72 -4.67 14.12
N LEU A 545 19.62 -5.35 14.47
CA LEU A 545 18.29 -5.13 13.91
C LEU A 545 17.40 -4.23 14.77
N SER A 546 17.96 -3.52 15.76
CA SER A 546 17.21 -2.51 16.50
C SER A 546 16.89 -1.33 15.58
N PRO A 547 15.63 -0.88 15.47
CA PRO A 547 15.25 0.29 14.66
C PRO A 547 15.87 1.61 15.12
N ILE A 548 16.33 1.68 16.37
CA ILE A 548 17.04 2.81 16.96
C ILE A 548 18.28 2.32 17.72
N ASN A 549 19.34 3.12 17.74
CA ASN A 549 20.52 2.83 18.55
C ASN A 549 20.36 3.33 20.00
N ALA A 550 21.39 3.12 20.84
CA ALA A 550 21.39 3.53 22.24
C ALA A 550 21.28 5.06 22.47
N SER A 551 21.61 5.89 21.47
CA SER A 551 21.44 7.35 21.52
C SER A 551 20.09 7.84 20.96
N GLY A 552 19.20 6.92 20.57
CA GLY A 552 17.89 7.23 20.00
C GLY A 552 17.91 7.62 18.52
N GLN A 553 19.05 7.49 17.84
CA GLN A 553 19.16 7.73 16.40
C GLN A 553 18.64 6.51 15.62
N VAL A 554 18.00 6.78 14.49
CA VAL A 554 17.39 5.76 13.63
C VAL A 554 18.44 4.88 12.92
N ASN A 555 18.23 3.57 12.97
CA ASN A 555 18.98 2.58 12.21
C ASN A 555 18.23 2.25 10.92
N GLN A 556 18.57 2.98 9.86
CA GLN A 556 17.84 2.92 8.58
C GLN A 556 17.81 1.51 7.98
N SER A 557 18.92 0.77 8.04
CA SER A 557 19.01 -0.60 7.52
C SER A 557 18.09 -1.57 8.28
N ALA A 558 17.98 -1.43 9.61
CA ALA A 558 17.04 -2.23 10.40
C ALA A 558 15.58 -1.85 10.12
N ILE A 559 15.29 -0.55 9.97
CA ILE A 559 13.95 -0.06 9.61
C ILE A 559 13.50 -0.62 8.26
N GLU A 560 14.36 -0.57 7.24
CA GLU A 560 14.08 -1.11 5.91
C GLU A 560 13.88 -2.62 5.93
N TYR A 561 14.67 -3.34 6.74
CA TYR A 561 14.46 -4.76 6.97
C TYR A 561 13.06 -5.04 7.53
N TRP A 562 12.66 -4.34 8.59
CA TRP A 562 11.36 -4.56 9.24
C TRP A 562 10.17 -4.10 8.42
N LYS A 563 10.29 -2.98 7.67
CA LYS A 563 9.23 -2.49 6.78
C LYS A 563 8.84 -3.51 5.70
N LYS A 564 9.78 -4.35 5.24
CA LYS A 564 9.53 -5.43 4.28
C LYS A 564 8.79 -6.64 4.86
N GLN A 565 8.60 -6.69 6.18
CA GLN A 565 8.02 -7.87 6.85
C GLN A 565 6.49 -7.79 7.03
N GLY A 566 5.84 -6.69 6.65
CA GLY A 566 4.38 -6.52 6.71
C GLY A 566 3.88 -5.81 7.98
N GLY A 567 2.68 -6.17 8.44
CA GLY A 567 1.99 -5.54 9.56
C GLY A 567 2.48 -5.93 10.96
N VAL A 568 1.87 -5.32 11.98
CA VAL A 568 2.22 -5.43 13.42
C VAL A 568 2.30 -6.89 13.87
N ALA A 569 1.30 -7.71 13.53
CA ALA A 569 1.27 -9.11 13.96
C ALA A 569 2.48 -9.92 13.44
N ARG A 570 2.83 -9.74 12.16
CA ARG A 570 3.94 -10.44 11.52
C ARG A 570 5.29 -9.97 12.05
N VAL A 571 5.47 -8.66 12.19
CA VAL A 571 6.70 -8.06 12.73
C VAL A 571 6.92 -8.52 14.17
N LYS A 572 5.88 -8.50 15.02
CA LYS A 572 5.96 -9.00 16.41
C LYS A 572 6.38 -10.47 16.47
N ALA A 573 5.80 -11.33 15.62
CA ALA A 573 6.15 -12.75 15.59
C ALA A 573 7.63 -12.98 15.25
N LEU A 574 8.18 -12.24 14.28
CA LEU A 574 9.58 -12.33 13.90
C LEU A 574 10.53 -11.79 14.98
N MET A 575 10.19 -10.66 15.62
CA MET A 575 10.95 -10.14 16.76
C MET A 575 10.94 -11.12 17.94
N ASN A 576 9.78 -11.69 18.26
CA ASN A 576 9.64 -12.71 19.31
C ASN A 576 10.47 -13.96 19.02
N GLU A 577 10.48 -14.43 17.78
CA GLU A 577 11.25 -15.62 17.39
C GLU A 577 12.76 -15.39 17.47
N MET A 578 13.24 -14.23 17.03
CA MET A 578 14.64 -13.83 17.17
C MET A 578 15.05 -13.79 18.65
N HIS A 579 14.23 -13.18 19.51
CA HIS A 579 14.44 -13.16 20.96
C HIS A 579 14.43 -14.57 21.57
N ARG A 580 13.53 -15.45 21.09
CA ARG A 580 13.46 -16.84 21.52
C ARG A 580 14.73 -17.62 21.20
N ILE A 581 15.23 -17.52 19.96
CA ILE A 581 16.47 -18.19 19.55
C ILE A 581 17.65 -17.67 20.39
N ALA A 582 17.72 -16.36 20.64
CA ALA A 582 18.79 -15.74 21.41
C ALA A 582 18.80 -16.15 22.91
N THR A 583 17.66 -16.62 23.44
CA THR A 583 17.50 -17.02 24.86
C THR A 583 17.58 -18.53 25.09
N LEU A 584 17.70 -19.35 24.04
CA LEU A 584 17.87 -20.81 24.16
C LEU A 584 19.16 -21.15 24.92
N THR A 585 19.13 -22.20 25.76
CA THR A 585 20.30 -22.64 26.55
C THR A 585 21.29 -23.53 25.79
N VAL A 586 20.91 -24.04 24.62
CA VAL A 586 21.75 -24.92 23.77
C VAL A 586 22.65 -24.13 22.82
N ALA A 587 23.67 -24.79 22.25
CA ALA A 587 24.53 -24.23 21.21
C ALA A 587 23.84 -24.36 19.83
N ASP A 588 23.65 -23.22 19.15
CA ASP A 588 23.01 -23.11 17.83
C ASP A 588 23.78 -22.05 17.01
N PRO A 589 24.20 -22.31 15.75
CA PRO A 589 24.82 -21.29 14.89
C PRO A 589 23.94 -20.04 14.72
N GLN A 590 22.62 -20.19 14.67
CA GLN A 590 21.66 -19.08 14.57
C GLN A 590 21.53 -18.30 15.88
N LYS A 591 21.95 -18.86 17.03
CA LYS A 591 21.93 -18.18 18.32
C LYS A 591 22.96 -17.06 18.38
N GLN A 592 24.15 -17.21 17.78
CA GLN A 592 25.12 -16.13 17.73
C GLN A 592 24.59 -14.94 16.92
N ASP A 593 23.97 -15.22 15.76
CA ASP A 593 23.32 -14.20 14.93
C ASP A 593 22.12 -13.58 15.64
N ALA A 594 21.27 -14.38 16.28
CA ALA A 594 20.11 -13.89 17.03
C ALA A 594 20.54 -13.02 18.23
N VAL A 595 21.59 -13.42 18.97
CA VAL A 595 22.14 -12.64 20.08
C VAL A 595 22.73 -11.32 19.57
N MET A 596 23.45 -11.33 18.45
CA MET A 596 23.98 -10.10 17.86
C MET A 596 22.87 -9.19 17.29
N ASN A 597 21.85 -9.77 16.66
CA ASN A 597 20.74 -9.03 16.04
C ASN A 597 19.75 -8.46 17.07
N CYS A 598 19.53 -9.16 18.18
CA CYS A 598 18.60 -8.78 19.26
C CYS A 598 19.27 -7.98 20.37
N TYR A 599 20.50 -8.30 20.78
CA TYR A 599 21.15 -7.70 21.95
C TYR A 599 22.43 -6.91 21.63
N GLY A 600 22.98 -7.08 20.43
CA GLY A 600 24.23 -6.40 20.06
C GLY A 600 25.45 -6.92 20.78
N LYS A 601 25.36 -8.12 21.37
CA LYS A 601 26.43 -8.73 22.14
C LYS A 601 27.06 -9.85 21.34
N VAL A 602 28.36 -9.98 21.51
CA VAL A 602 29.11 -11.16 21.07
C VAL A 602 29.23 -12.07 22.28
N LEU A 603 28.86 -13.35 22.14
CA LEU A 603 29.03 -14.33 23.20
C LEU A 603 30.53 -14.46 23.50
N ALA A 604 30.92 -14.36 24.78
CA ALA A 604 32.32 -14.44 25.18
C ALA A 604 32.91 -15.81 24.80
N GLU A 605 34.05 -15.82 24.12
CA GLU A 605 34.82 -17.05 23.90
C GLU A 605 35.23 -17.62 25.27
N ARG A 606 34.75 -18.82 25.60
CA ARG A 606 35.21 -19.52 26.80
C ARG A 606 36.68 -19.93 26.60
N PRO A 607 37.57 -19.77 27.60
CA PRO A 607 39.00 -20.04 27.42
C PRO A 607 39.24 -21.48 26.96
N LEU A 608 39.93 -21.63 25.83
CA LEU A 608 40.41 -22.91 25.35
C LEU A 608 41.58 -23.37 26.24
N PRO A 609 41.58 -24.61 26.77
CA PRO A 609 42.78 -25.21 27.32
C PRO A 609 43.86 -25.34 26.23
N PRO A 610 45.15 -25.31 26.61
CA PRO A 610 46.26 -25.08 25.69
C PRO A 610 46.37 -26.16 24.61
N SER A 611 46.52 -25.67 23.38
CA SER A 611 46.63 -26.35 22.09
C SER A 611 46.76 -27.88 22.10
N VAL A 612 45.67 -28.55 21.77
CA VAL A 612 45.73 -29.69 20.85
C VAL A 612 44.91 -29.26 19.64
N ALA A 613 45.57 -29.28 18.48
CA ALA A 613 45.10 -28.75 17.21
C ALA A 613 43.61 -28.96 16.97
N ALA A 614 42.96 -27.94 16.41
CA ALA A 614 41.72 -28.12 15.69
C ALA A 614 41.84 -29.38 14.83
N THR A 615 41.11 -30.43 15.19
CA THR A 615 40.70 -31.41 14.20
C THR A 615 39.73 -30.66 13.30
N THR A 616 40.33 -29.97 12.34
CA THR A 616 39.77 -29.73 11.02
C THR A 616 38.78 -30.84 10.71
N SER A 617 37.50 -30.48 10.54
CA SER A 617 36.63 -31.29 9.71
C SER A 617 37.39 -31.48 8.41
N LYS A 618 37.84 -32.70 8.11
CA LYS A 618 38.54 -33.03 6.88
C LYS A 618 37.58 -32.88 5.69
N CYS A 619 37.38 -31.65 5.27
CA CYS A 619 37.12 -31.21 3.91
C CYS A 619 38.00 -29.97 3.66
N ALA A 620 39.26 -30.00 4.13
CA ALA A 620 40.23 -28.92 3.95
C ALA A 620 40.93 -28.97 2.58
N SER A 621 40.34 -29.66 1.60
CA SER A 621 40.78 -29.69 0.21
C SER A 621 39.56 -29.51 -0.66
N SER A 622 39.59 -28.56 -1.60
CA SER A 622 38.50 -28.29 -2.54
C SER A 622 38.03 -29.59 -3.20
N CYS A 623 36.83 -30.05 -2.87
CA CYS A 623 36.26 -31.33 -3.35
C CYS A 623 35.41 -31.12 -4.61
N GLY A 624 34.96 -29.89 -4.84
CA GLY A 624 34.08 -29.49 -5.92
C GLY A 624 34.76 -28.52 -6.89
N VAL A 625 33.93 -27.70 -7.51
CA VAL A 625 34.38 -26.65 -8.42
C VAL A 625 34.02 -25.31 -7.78
N SER A 626 35.04 -24.48 -7.59
CA SER A 626 34.88 -23.13 -7.05
C SER A 626 34.08 -22.27 -8.03
N ALA A 627 32.86 -21.90 -7.66
CA ALA A 627 31.99 -21.09 -8.50
C ALA A 627 31.05 -20.22 -7.66
N ARG A 628 30.56 -19.14 -8.27
CA ARG A 628 29.62 -18.20 -7.65
C ARG A 628 28.24 -18.27 -8.30
N ARG A 629 28.20 -18.55 -9.60
CA ARG A 629 26.96 -18.56 -10.39
C ARG A 629 26.72 -19.93 -11.00
N ILE A 630 25.44 -20.29 -11.10
CA ILE A 630 24.97 -21.51 -11.75
C ILE A 630 24.09 -21.10 -12.91
N SER A 631 24.24 -21.75 -14.06
CA SER A 631 23.39 -21.56 -15.22
C SER A 631 22.91 -22.91 -15.74
N ILE A 632 21.60 -23.07 -15.93
CA ILE A 632 21.00 -24.24 -16.57
C ILE A 632 20.46 -23.78 -17.92
N LEU A 633 21.08 -24.26 -18.99
CA LEU A 633 20.76 -23.90 -20.37
C LEU A 633 20.19 -25.10 -21.12
N GLN A 634 19.10 -24.90 -21.82
CA GLN A 634 18.51 -25.89 -22.72
C GLN A 634 18.69 -25.47 -24.19
N SER A 635 18.74 -26.43 -25.11
CA SER A 635 18.89 -26.17 -26.55
C SER A 635 17.77 -25.28 -27.12
N PRO A 636 18.03 -24.52 -28.19
CA PRO A 636 16.99 -23.79 -28.92
C PRO A 636 15.83 -24.69 -29.33
N GLY A 637 14.60 -24.18 -29.25
CA GLY A 637 13.41 -24.97 -29.61
C GLY A 637 12.88 -25.91 -28.52
N GLN A 638 13.56 -26.03 -27.37
CA GLN A 638 13.25 -27.02 -26.32
C GLN A 638 12.72 -26.36 -25.03
N TYR A 639 12.09 -27.17 -24.18
CA TYR A 639 11.50 -26.75 -22.90
C TYR A 639 12.50 -26.89 -21.76
N LEU A 640 12.47 -25.96 -20.80
CA LEU A 640 13.18 -26.09 -19.53
C LEU A 640 12.21 -25.87 -18.37
N HIS A 641 12.22 -26.79 -17.41
CA HIS A 641 11.33 -26.71 -16.25
C HIS A 641 11.89 -27.50 -15.07
N PHE A 642 11.62 -27.00 -13.87
CA PHE A 642 11.88 -27.69 -12.60
C PHE A 642 11.12 -27.00 -11.47
N SER A 643 10.90 -27.73 -10.38
CA SER A 643 10.18 -27.26 -9.20
C SER A 643 11.12 -26.75 -8.11
N GLN A 644 12.33 -27.29 -8.01
CA GLN A 644 13.33 -26.89 -7.03
C GLN A 644 14.75 -27.17 -7.53
N ILE A 645 15.70 -26.34 -7.10
CA ILE A 645 17.14 -26.49 -7.28
C ILE A 645 17.80 -26.38 -5.91
N ALA A 646 18.63 -27.36 -5.56
CA ALA A 646 19.53 -27.26 -4.42
C ALA A 646 20.99 -27.26 -4.91
N VAL A 647 21.80 -26.35 -4.41
CA VAL A 647 23.24 -26.30 -4.71
C VAL A 647 23.97 -26.68 -3.44
N ILE A 648 24.66 -27.81 -3.47
CA ILE A 648 25.35 -28.39 -2.33
C ILE A 648 26.84 -28.07 -2.42
N ASP A 649 27.37 -27.42 -1.38
CA ASP A 649 28.79 -27.15 -1.23
C ASP A 649 29.54 -28.34 -0.59
N SER A 650 30.87 -28.26 -0.52
CA SER A 650 31.71 -29.32 0.08
C SER A 650 31.49 -29.53 1.58
N THR A 651 30.72 -28.66 2.24
CA THR A 651 30.27 -28.85 3.63
C THR A 651 28.94 -29.59 3.74
N GLY A 652 28.27 -29.84 2.61
CA GLY A 652 26.97 -30.52 2.55
C GLY A 652 25.78 -29.58 2.73
N MET A 653 25.99 -28.26 2.73
CA MET A 653 24.92 -27.27 2.88
C MET A 653 24.29 -26.89 1.55
N ASN A 654 22.97 -26.67 1.54
CA ASN A 654 22.29 -26.07 0.40
C ASN A 654 22.48 -24.54 0.39
N VAL A 655 23.41 -24.06 -0.43
CA VAL A 655 23.76 -22.64 -0.53
C VAL A 655 22.86 -21.85 -1.48
N ALA A 656 21.90 -22.50 -2.15
CA ALA A 656 20.97 -21.85 -3.09
C ALA A 656 19.76 -21.18 -2.43
N LEU A 657 19.47 -21.47 -1.15
CA LEU A 657 18.25 -21.02 -0.47
C LEU A 657 18.10 -19.49 -0.49
N GLY A 658 17.01 -19.02 -1.08
CA GLY A 658 16.65 -17.60 -1.16
C GLY A 658 17.63 -16.75 -1.98
N LYS A 659 18.55 -17.36 -2.74
CA LYS A 659 19.55 -16.64 -3.54
C LYS A 659 18.95 -16.12 -4.86
N PRO A 660 19.31 -14.92 -5.34
CA PRO A 660 18.69 -14.33 -6.53
C PRO A 660 18.82 -15.19 -7.79
N ALA A 661 17.68 -15.47 -8.44
CA ALA A 661 17.62 -16.19 -9.70
C ALA A 661 17.15 -15.27 -10.85
N SER A 662 17.66 -15.49 -12.07
CA SER A 662 17.33 -14.71 -13.26
C SER A 662 17.20 -15.59 -14.50
N VAL A 663 16.31 -15.21 -15.41
CA VAL A 663 15.96 -15.98 -16.61
C VAL A 663 15.89 -15.06 -17.82
N GLN A 664 16.09 -15.60 -19.03
CA GLN A 664 15.90 -14.81 -20.26
C GLN A 664 14.43 -14.62 -20.61
N SER A 665 13.60 -15.63 -20.35
CA SER A 665 12.15 -15.51 -20.42
C SER A 665 11.48 -16.54 -19.50
N THR A 666 10.20 -16.35 -19.22
CA THR A 666 9.41 -17.25 -18.39
C THR A 666 8.04 -17.43 -19.03
N TRP A 667 7.41 -18.57 -18.82
CA TRP A 667 6.00 -18.75 -19.18
C TRP A 667 5.13 -17.80 -18.32
N PRO A 668 4.03 -17.21 -18.84
CA PRO A 668 3.17 -16.33 -18.07
C PRO A 668 2.79 -16.91 -16.70
N GLY A 669 3.09 -16.17 -15.62
CA GLY A 669 2.84 -16.59 -14.24
C GLY A 669 3.98 -17.37 -13.55
N GLY A 670 5.07 -17.70 -14.25
CA GLY A 670 6.22 -18.40 -13.66
C GLY A 670 7.24 -17.45 -13.01
N ASP A 671 7.45 -17.57 -11.70
CA ASP A 671 8.48 -16.83 -10.96
C ASP A 671 9.83 -17.58 -10.97
N PRO A 672 10.93 -16.98 -11.50
CA PRO A 672 12.26 -17.60 -11.51
C PRO A 672 12.83 -17.89 -10.12
N GLN A 673 12.26 -17.32 -9.06
CA GLN A 673 12.68 -17.52 -7.67
C GLN A 673 12.06 -18.77 -7.03
N THR A 674 10.99 -19.31 -7.61
CA THR A 674 10.32 -20.55 -7.15
C THR A 674 11.29 -21.71 -6.92
N PRO A 675 12.28 -21.97 -7.81
CA PRO A 675 13.19 -23.10 -7.65
C PRO A 675 14.23 -22.95 -6.53
N VAL A 676 14.21 -21.89 -5.75
CA VAL A 676 15.16 -21.68 -4.63
C VAL A 676 14.46 -21.26 -3.34
N ASP A 677 13.15 -21.53 -3.23
CA ASP A 677 12.31 -21.17 -2.09
C ASP A 677 12.55 -22.01 -0.83
N GLY A 678 13.27 -23.13 -0.97
CA GLY A 678 13.67 -24.02 0.14
C GLY A 678 12.80 -25.25 0.33
N VAL A 679 11.80 -25.44 -0.52
CA VAL A 679 10.91 -26.60 -0.49
C VAL A 679 11.58 -27.75 -1.27
N LEU A 680 12.43 -28.53 -0.58
CA LEU A 680 13.27 -29.62 -1.13
C LEU A 680 12.49 -30.87 -1.56
N GLN A 681 11.49 -30.70 -2.43
CA GLN A 681 10.66 -31.77 -2.94
C GLN A 681 10.16 -31.47 -4.37
N PRO A 682 9.89 -32.50 -5.18
CA PRO A 682 9.23 -32.36 -6.47
C PRO A 682 7.80 -31.83 -6.31
N ARG A 683 7.37 -30.90 -7.17
CA ARG A 683 6.02 -30.30 -7.14
C ARG A 683 5.32 -30.38 -8.49
N SER A 684 4.00 -30.22 -8.50
CA SER A 684 3.19 -30.18 -9.72
C SER A 684 3.42 -28.88 -10.51
N TRP A 685 3.04 -28.89 -11.79
CA TRP A 685 2.92 -27.74 -12.71
C TRP A 685 2.67 -26.36 -12.09
N ASN A 686 1.69 -26.23 -11.20
CA ASN A 686 1.25 -24.93 -10.67
C ASN A 686 2.22 -24.35 -9.62
N ALA A 687 3.26 -25.11 -9.23
CA ALA A 687 4.25 -24.72 -8.24
C ALA A 687 5.68 -24.96 -8.76
N ASN A 688 5.90 -24.71 -10.04
CA ASN A 688 7.18 -24.89 -10.72
C ASN A 688 7.53 -23.68 -11.60
N TRP A 689 8.82 -23.55 -11.96
CA TRP A 689 9.26 -22.60 -12.98
C TRP A 689 9.39 -23.28 -14.35
N HIS A 690 8.95 -22.60 -15.42
CA HIS A 690 8.85 -23.20 -16.75
C HIS A 690 9.07 -22.17 -17.88
N ILE A 691 9.72 -22.61 -18.97
CA ILE A 691 9.84 -21.88 -20.24
C ILE A 691 9.36 -22.74 -21.42
N GLY A 692 8.69 -22.10 -22.40
CA GLY A 692 8.16 -22.75 -23.61
C GLY A 692 9.22 -22.98 -24.71
N PRO A 693 8.86 -23.66 -25.82
CA PRO A 693 9.81 -24.11 -26.83
C PRO A 693 10.24 -22.99 -27.80
N ASN A 694 9.56 -21.85 -27.83
CA ASN A 694 9.78 -20.77 -28.80
C ASN A 694 11.06 -19.95 -28.56
N GLN A 695 12.04 -20.48 -27.85
CA GLN A 695 13.31 -19.81 -27.54
C GLN A 695 14.31 -20.03 -28.67
N THR A 696 14.63 -18.96 -29.41
CA THR A 696 15.59 -18.98 -30.53
C THR A 696 17.04 -19.12 -30.05
N SER A 697 17.35 -18.73 -28.81
CA SER A 697 18.67 -18.85 -28.18
C SER A 697 18.80 -20.02 -27.20
N GLY A 698 17.74 -20.82 -27.00
CA GLY A 698 17.66 -21.80 -25.92
C GLY A 698 17.20 -21.17 -24.59
N GLY A 699 16.50 -21.95 -23.76
CA GLY A 699 15.97 -21.48 -22.47
C GLY A 699 17.02 -21.50 -21.37
N THR A 700 17.17 -20.39 -20.62
CA THR A 700 18.15 -20.29 -19.52
C THR A 700 17.54 -19.95 -18.17
N TRP A 701 18.09 -20.55 -17.13
CA TRP A 701 17.88 -20.17 -15.73
C TRP A 701 19.22 -20.00 -15.03
N ASN A 702 19.42 -18.86 -14.37
CA ASN A 702 20.68 -18.46 -13.76
C ASN A 702 20.48 -18.16 -12.28
N LEU A 703 21.50 -18.43 -11.46
CA LEU A 703 21.51 -18.23 -10.02
C LEU A 703 22.81 -17.55 -9.60
N ASP A 704 22.74 -16.46 -8.81
CA ASP A 704 23.90 -15.87 -8.14
C ASP A 704 23.87 -16.20 -6.65
N LEU A 705 24.86 -16.96 -6.17
CA LEU A 705 24.94 -17.38 -4.76
C LEU A 705 25.37 -16.24 -3.81
N GLY A 706 25.83 -15.11 -4.36
CA GLY A 706 26.31 -13.94 -3.61
C GLY A 706 27.75 -14.04 -3.11
N ALA A 707 28.33 -15.25 -3.08
CA ALA A 707 29.72 -15.51 -2.75
C ALA A 707 30.22 -16.73 -3.56
N THR A 708 31.53 -16.96 -3.56
CA THR A 708 32.13 -18.14 -4.19
C THR A 708 32.08 -19.33 -3.24
N TYR A 709 31.60 -20.46 -3.73
CA TYR A 709 31.49 -21.72 -2.98
C TYR A 709 32.20 -22.86 -3.71
N ASP A 710 32.69 -23.84 -2.94
CA ASP A 710 33.22 -25.09 -3.48
C ASP A 710 32.08 -26.07 -3.74
N ILE A 711 31.51 -26.02 -4.95
CA ILE A 711 30.26 -26.70 -5.29
C ILE A 711 30.53 -28.15 -5.66
N VAL A 712 29.93 -29.08 -4.90
CA VAL A 712 30.07 -30.53 -5.15
C VAL A 712 28.88 -31.12 -5.91
N ARG A 713 27.68 -30.54 -5.79
CA ARG A 713 26.49 -31.07 -6.46
C ARG A 713 25.43 -29.99 -6.71
N VAL A 714 24.71 -30.11 -7.83
CA VAL A 714 23.47 -29.38 -8.09
C VAL A 714 22.34 -30.40 -8.23
N VAL A 715 21.32 -30.33 -7.37
CA VAL A 715 20.19 -31.26 -7.37
C VAL A 715 18.98 -30.57 -8.01
N VAL A 716 18.44 -31.19 -9.06
CA VAL A 716 17.29 -30.70 -9.81
C VAL A 716 16.06 -31.52 -9.46
N PHE A 717 15.04 -30.88 -8.91
CA PHE A 717 13.75 -31.49 -8.62
C PHE A 717 12.80 -31.20 -9.77
N GLN A 718 12.37 -32.25 -10.45
CA GLN A 718 11.47 -32.14 -11.61
C GLN A 718 10.01 -32.00 -11.17
N ARG A 719 9.12 -31.92 -12.16
CA ARG A 719 7.67 -31.93 -11.96
C ARG A 719 7.14 -33.32 -11.62
N THR A 720 6.14 -33.39 -10.75
CA THR A 720 5.47 -34.66 -10.38
C THR A 720 4.42 -35.12 -11.39
N ASP A 721 3.77 -34.19 -12.09
CA ASP A 721 2.56 -34.43 -12.87
C ASP A 721 2.80 -34.97 -14.29
N CYS A 722 3.81 -34.48 -15.02
CA CYS A 722 4.17 -34.98 -16.36
C CYS A 722 5.56 -34.50 -16.79
N CYS A 723 5.95 -34.88 -18.01
CA CYS A 723 6.85 -34.08 -18.85
C CYS A 723 8.33 -34.03 -18.43
N ARG A 724 8.75 -34.99 -17.60
CA ARG A 724 10.10 -35.10 -17.02
C ARG A 724 11.20 -35.36 -18.05
N GLU A 725 10.81 -35.85 -19.22
CA GLU A 725 11.71 -36.11 -20.35
C GLU A 725 12.25 -34.83 -21.00
N ARG A 726 11.57 -33.68 -20.81
CA ARG A 726 11.94 -32.40 -21.44
C ARG A 726 13.24 -31.79 -20.91
N ILE A 727 13.69 -32.17 -19.71
CA ILE A 727 14.96 -31.68 -19.16
C ILE A 727 16.17 -32.38 -19.79
N ASN A 728 15.94 -33.49 -20.51
CA ASN A 728 17.01 -34.23 -21.15
C ASN A 728 17.76 -33.32 -22.14
N GLY A 729 19.09 -33.35 -22.09
CA GLY A 729 19.94 -32.46 -22.89
C GLY A 729 20.23 -31.09 -22.28
N ALA A 730 19.57 -30.70 -21.18
CA ALA A 730 19.88 -29.44 -20.49
C ALA A 730 21.30 -29.48 -19.88
N VAL A 731 22.02 -28.36 -19.96
CA VAL A 731 23.41 -28.24 -19.51
C VAL A 731 23.46 -27.38 -18.25
N VAL A 732 23.94 -27.96 -17.15
CA VAL A 732 24.25 -27.24 -15.91
C VAL A 732 25.70 -26.76 -15.98
N SER A 733 25.91 -25.46 -15.86
CA SER A 733 27.22 -24.79 -15.90
C SER A 733 27.50 -24.06 -14.59
N LEU A 734 28.71 -24.22 -14.08
CA LEU A 734 29.25 -23.48 -12.94
C LEU A 734 30.13 -22.34 -13.46
N ILE A 735 29.90 -21.13 -12.96
CA ILE A 735 30.51 -19.90 -13.45
C ILE A 735 31.18 -19.16 -12.28
N ASP A 736 32.43 -18.74 -12.47
CA ASP A 736 33.19 -18.00 -11.47
C ASP A 736 32.77 -16.53 -11.33
N THR A 737 33.47 -15.78 -10.46
CA THR A 737 33.23 -14.35 -10.25
C THR A 737 33.48 -13.51 -11.50
N ASN A 738 34.39 -13.93 -12.36
CA ASN A 738 34.81 -13.24 -13.57
C ASN A 738 33.89 -13.54 -14.77
N GLY A 739 32.90 -14.41 -14.60
CA GLY A 739 31.95 -14.79 -15.64
C GLY A 739 32.44 -15.93 -16.54
N SER A 740 33.55 -16.60 -16.18
CA SER A 740 34.07 -17.75 -16.93
C SER A 740 33.39 -19.05 -16.49
N VAL A 741 33.00 -19.90 -17.45
CA VAL A 741 32.45 -21.23 -17.16
C VAL A 741 33.60 -22.15 -16.69
N VAL A 742 33.59 -22.52 -15.42
CA VAL A 742 34.63 -23.34 -14.77
C VAL A 742 34.34 -24.84 -14.80
N ALA A 743 33.07 -25.23 -14.93
CA ALA A 743 32.66 -26.62 -15.19
C ALA A 743 31.27 -26.68 -15.81
N LYS A 744 30.96 -27.74 -16.57
CA LYS A 744 29.61 -27.99 -17.09
C LYS A 744 29.31 -29.48 -17.22
N LYS A 745 28.04 -29.86 -17.06
CA LYS A 745 27.53 -31.23 -17.27
C LYS A 745 26.16 -31.23 -17.92
N THR A 746 25.91 -32.19 -18.80
CA THR A 746 24.63 -32.40 -19.47
C THR A 746 23.76 -33.37 -18.68
N ILE A 747 22.50 -33.02 -18.48
CA ILE A 747 21.49 -33.87 -17.84
C ILE A 747 21.02 -34.92 -18.85
N THR A 748 21.18 -36.20 -18.47
CA THR A 748 20.73 -37.36 -19.27
C THR A 748 19.67 -38.21 -18.57
N SER A 749 19.32 -37.88 -17.32
CA SER A 749 18.32 -38.58 -16.50
C SER A 749 16.97 -37.87 -16.59
N THR A 750 15.88 -38.64 -16.52
CA THR A 750 14.50 -38.15 -16.47
C THR A 750 13.83 -38.43 -15.12
N ASN A 751 14.63 -38.78 -14.11
CA ASN A 751 14.15 -39.03 -12.76
C ASN A 751 13.50 -37.79 -12.14
N LEU A 752 12.67 -38.04 -11.13
CA LEU A 752 11.95 -36.99 -10.41
C LEU A 752 12.90 -36.07 -9.61
N VAL A 753 14.03 -36.62 -9.17
CA VAL A 753 15.14 -35.87 -8.55
C VAL A 753 16.42 -36.26 -9.27
N ILE A 754 17.15 -35.27 -9.78
CA ILE A 754 18.35 -35.45 -10.60
C ILE A 754 19.54 -34.80 -9.90
N PRO A 755 20.43 -35.58 -9.28
CA PRO A 755 21.70 -35.08 -8.77
C PRO A 755 22.73 -34.92 -9.91
N VAL A 756 23.18 -33.70 -10.15
CA VAL A 756 24.28 -33.38 -11.07
C VAL A 756 25.56 -33.16 -10.26
N ASP A 757 26.47 -34.13 -10.35
CA ASP A 757 27.68 -34.19 -9.53
C ASP A 757 28.83 -33.37 -10.16
N PHE A 758 29.46 -32.45 -9.42
CA PHE A 758 30.59 -31.64 -9.89
C PHE A 758 31.91 -31.95 -9.18
N ARG A 759 31.99 -33.08 -8.47
CA ARG A 759 33.25 -33.51 -7.84
C ARG A 759 34.33 -33.79 -8.89
N GLN A 760 35.56 -33.37 -8.61
CA GLN A 760 36.71 -33.53 -9.52
C GLN A 760 37.13 -35.01 -9.65
N ALA A 761 37.59 -35.41 -10.85
CA ALA A 761 38.06 -36.77 -11.09
C ALA A 761 39.35 -37.05 -10.28
N GLY A 762 39.34 -38.10 -9.46
CA GLY A 762 40.45 -38.41 -8.54
C GLY A 762 40.33 -37.78 -7.14
N ALA A 763 39.21 -37.13 -6.82
CA ALA A 763 38.96 -36.62 -5.47
C ALA A 763 39.08 -37.73 -4.40
N PRO A 764 39.68 -37.45 -3.22
CA PRO A 764 39.87 -38.43 -2.15
C PRO A 764 38.59 -39.19 -1.78
N ALA A 765 38.69 -40.42 -1.27
CA ALA A 765 37.53 -41.18 -0.78
C ALA A 765 36.71 -40.41 0.29
N ALA A 766 37.34 -39.46 0.99
CA ALA A 766 36.68 -38.51 1.89
C ALA A 766 35.67 -37.58 1.17
N CYS A 767 35.89 -37.20 -0.09
CA CYS A 767 34.94 -36.44 -0.90
C CYS A 767 33.76 -37.32 -1.43
N LYS A 768 33.89 -38.65 -1.35
CA LYS A 768 32.77 -39.59 -1.56
C LYS A 768 31.83 -39.63 -0.34
N ALA A 769 32.33 -39.25 0.83
CA ALA A 769 31.61 -39.23 2.11
C ALA A 769 30.96 -37.88 2.46
N CYS A 770 31.19 -36.81 1.67
CA CYS A 770 30.51 -35.51 1.81
C CYS A 770 29.01 -35.55 1.44
N ASP A 771 28.46 -36.72 1.12
CA ASP A 771 27.04 -36.93 0.80
C ASP A 771 26.15 -37.12 2.04
N THR A 772 26.59 -36.63 3.20
CA THR A 772 25.91 -36.93 4.48
C THR A 772 25.63 -35.65 5.26
N ASN A 773 24.51 -34.99 4.96
CA ASN A 773 23.78 -34.34 6.05
C ASN A 773 23.08 -35.43 6.89
N GLN A 774 23.90 -36.28 7.48
CA GLN A 774 23.58 -37.35 8.41
C GLN A 774 24.82 -37.62 9.27
N THR A 775 25.10 -36.73 10.23
CA THR A 775 25.86 -37.12 11.43
C THR A 775 25.33 -36.44 12.69
N LYS A 776 24.02 -36.49 12.89
CA LYS A 776 23.52 -36.69 14.26
C LYS A 776 22.90 -38.07 14.31
N ASN A 777 23.54 -38.98 15.03
CA ASN A 777 22.91 -40.25 15.38
C ASN A 777 21.63 -39.91 16.12
N GLN A 778 20.52 -40.38 15.58
CA GLN A 778 19.19 -40.11 16.14
C GLN A 778 18.40 -41.41 16.19
N VAL A 779 17.39 -41.41 17.04
CA VAL A 779 16.43 -42.51 17.13
C VAL A 779 15.40 -42.34 16.01
N PHE A 780 15.06 -43.42 15.31
CA PHE A 780 13.99 -43.44 14.31
C PHE A 780 13.27 -44.80 14.30
N TRP A 781 12.00 -44.83 13.91
CA TRP A 781 11.24 -46.07 13.78
C TRP A 781 11.30 -46.59 12.35
N MET A 782 11.44 -47.90 12.17
CA MET A 782 11.46 -48.53 10.84
C MET A 782 10.82 -49.92 10.82
N ALA A 783 10.12 -50.26 9.73
CA ALA A 783 9.61 -51.61 9.45
C ALA A 783 9.65 -51.94 7.94
N ARG A 784 9.49 -53.23 7.59
CA ARG A 784 9.38 -53.71 6.20
C ARG A 784 7.90 -53.88 5.86
N GLY A 785 7.41 -53.15 4.87
CA GLY A 785 5.96 -52.97 4.66
C GLY A 785 5.36 -51.96 5.63
N ASN A 786 4.16 -51.46 5.33
CA ASN A 786 3.48 -50.43 6.11
C ASN A 786 2.69 -51.05 7.28
N GLY A 787 3.40 -51.58 8.30
CA GLY A 787 2.76 -52.18 9.48
C GLY A 787 3.74 -52.92 10.41
N TYR A 788 3.21 -53.57 11.45
CA TYR A 788 3.99 -54.38 12.39
C TYR A 788 4.31 -55.77 11.81
N SER A 789 5.55 -55.95 11.39
CA SER A 789 5.95 -57.12 10.59
C SER A 789 7.17 -57.89 11.13
N HIS A 790 7.72 -57.50 12.28
CA HIS A 790 9.00 -58.03 12.79
C HIS A 790 8.90 -58.58 14.21
N THR A 791 9.55 -59.71 14.47
CA THR A 791 9.75 -60.22 15.84
C THR A 791 10.90 -59.45 16.52
N LYS A 792 11.05 -59.60 17.85
CA LYS A 792 12.16 -58.96 18.58
C LYS A 792 13.54 -59.38 18.03
N ALA A 793 13.68 -60.62 17.57
CA ALA A 793 14.94 -61.12 17.01
C ALA A 793 15.32 -60.43 15.68
N ASP A 794 14.32 -59.97 14.92
CA ASP A 794 14.52 -59.36 13.60
C ASP A 794 14.96 -57.89 13.68
N ALA A 795 14.69 -57.21 14.81
CA ALA A 795 14.84 -55.76 14.95
C ALA A 795 16.27 -55.24 14.67
N GLU A 796 17.29 -55.97 15.10
CA GLU A 796 18.70 -55.63 14.81
C GLU A 796 19.00 -55.72 13.31
N GLY A 797 18.44 -56.73 12.63
CA GLY A 797 18.58 -56.89 11.18
C GLY A 797 17.87 -55.78 10.39
N VAL A 798 16.72 -55.33 10.88
CA VAL A 798 15.99 -54.19 10.30
C VAL A 798 16.84 -52.93 10.35
N CYS A 799 17.40 -52.57 11.51
CA CYS A 799 18.22 -51.37 11.65
C CYS A 799 19.55 -51.44 10.88
N LYS A 800 20.17 -52.62 10.81
CA LYS A 800 21.40 -52.83 10.04
C LYS A 800 21.21 -52.61 8.54
N ALA A 801 20.01 -52.81 8.01
CA ALA A 801 19.72 -52.57 6.59
C ALA A 801 20.03 -51.14 6.14
N VAL A 802 20.09 -50.18 7.06
CA VAL A 802 20.40 -48.77 6.81
C VAL A 802 21.67 -48.30 7.52
N GLY A 803 22.51 -49.24 7.98
CA GLY A 803 23.74 -48.93 8.72
C GLY A 803 23.52 -48.41 10.15
N ALA A 804 22.32 -48.61 10.73
CA ALA A 804 22.00 -48.26 12.11
C ALA A 804 22.04 -49.51 13.04
N THR A 805 21.98 -49.26 14.35
CA THR A 805 21.87 -50.31 15.38
C THR A 805 20.48 -50.31 16.00
N ASN A 806 20.02 -51.43 16.57
CA ASN A 806 18.79 -51.41 17.36
C ASN A 806 18.98 -50.50 18.57
N ALA A 807 18.08 -49.53 18.75
CA ALA A 807 18.15 -48.53 19.80
C ALA A 807 17.91 -49.16 21.18
N THR A 808 18.47 -48.57 22.23
CA THR A 808 18.15 -48.93 23.62
C THR A 808 16.91 -48.21 24.12
N TYR A 809 16.27 -48.75 25.16
CA TYR A 809 15.15 -48.10 25.84
C TYR A 809 15.51 -46.67 26.27
N ALA A 810 16.71 -46.49 26.84
CA ALA A 810 17.19 -45.18 27.28
C ALA A 810 17.36 -44.19 26.11
N GLN A 811 17.77 -44.65 24.93
CA GLN A 811 17.87 -43.79 23.74
C GLN A 811 16.48 -43.35 23.26
N VAL A 812 15.51 -44.26 23.24
CA VAL A 812 14.11 -43.91 22.89
C VAL A 812 13.49 -42.98 23.94
N GLN A 813 13.78 -43.19 25.23
CA GLN A 813 13.35 -42.31 26.32
C GLN A 813 13.96 -40.91 26.21
N ALA A 814 15.25 -40.81 25.89
CA ALA A 814 15.91 -39.53 25.67
C ALA A 814 15.32 -38.79 24.46
N ALA A 815 14.90 -39.52 23.42
CA ALA A 815 14.23 -38.93 22.26
C ALA A 815 12.80 -38.47 22.60
N GLN A 816 12.08 -39.19 23.46
CA GLN A 816 10.77 -38.77 24.01
C GLN A 816 10.88 -37.48 24.83
N ALA A 817 11.90 -37.36 25.69
CA ALA A 817 12.15 -36.13 26.45
C ALA A 817 12.49 -34.93 25.56
N GLN A 818 12.94 -35.17 24.33
CA GLN A 818 13.21 -34.15 23.30
C GLN A 818 12.00 -33.86 22.40
N GLY A 819 10.81 -34.36 22.75
CA GLY A 819 9.56 -34.07 22.03
C GLY A 819 9.17 -35.12 20.99
N SER A 820 9.70 -36.35 21.08
CA SER A 820 9.23 -37.44 20.23
C SER A 820 7.81 -37.87 20.57
N ASP A 821 6.96 -37.88 19.54
CA ASP A 821 5.58 -38.33 19.62
C ASP A 821 5.24 -39.25 18.45
N VAL A 822 5.36 -40.57 18.64
CA VAL A 822 5.17 -41.56 17.57
C VAL A 822 4.29 -42.69 18.07
N CYS A 823 3.10 -42.80 17.51
CA CYS A 823 2.15 -43.86 17.83
C CYS A 823 2.41 -45.15 17.04
N ALA A 824 3.63 -45.68 17.13
CA ALA A 824 3.99 -46.94 16.50
C ALA A 824 4.88 -47.75 17.44
N THR A 825 4.45 -48.96 17.82
CA THR A 825 5.24 -49.81 18.71
C THR A 825 6.41 -50.43 17.98
N GLY A 826 7.55 -50.50 18.66
CA GLY A 826 8.80 -51.02 18.10
C GLY A 826 9.64 -51.71 19.16
N TRP A 827 10.39 -52.71 18.72
CA TRP A 827 11.37 -53.39 19.55
C TRP A 827 12.59 -52.48 19.81
N VAL A 828 13.10 -52.55 21.03
CA VAL A 828 14.40 -51.99 21.43
C VAL A 828 15.33 -53.12 21.87
N LYS A 829 16.62 -52.83 21.90
CA LYS A 829 17.70 -53.80 22.12
C LYS A 829 17.65 -54.46 23.49
N ASP A 830 17.36 -53.70 24.53
CA ASP A 830 17.59 -54.04 25.94
C ASP A 830 16.29 -54.15 26.77
N TYR A 831 15.12 -54.15 26.12
CA TYR A 831 13.83 -54.29 26.80
C TYR A 831 12.98 -55.41 26.18
N ASN A 832 12.27 -56.18 27.01
CA ASN A 832 11.57 -57.41 26.58
C ASN A 832 10.19 -57.20 25.98
N GLN A 833 9.68 -55.97 25.98
CA GLN A 833 8.41 -55.62 25.38
C GLN A 833 8.63 -54.52 24.33
N ALA A 834 7.76 -54.46 23.32
CA ALA A 834 7.78 -53.38 22.34
C ALA A 834 7.23 -52.09 22.96
N ILE A 835 7.84 -50.95 22.59
CA ILE A 835 7.57 -49.64 23.20
C ILE A 835 7.29 -48.57 22.14
N TYR A 836 6.66 -47.48 22.55
CA TYR A 836 6.52 -46.27 21.73
C TYR A 836 6.55 -44.98 22.59
N PRO A 837 7.16 -43.89 22.11
CA PRO A 837 7.26 -42.62 22.84
C PRO A 837 6.06 -41.70 22.57
N ILE A 838 5.47 -41.13 23.62
CA ILE A 838 4.43 -40.09 23.53
C ILE A 838 4.86 -38.86 24.32
N SER A 839 4.92 -37.68 23.67
CA SER A 839 5.32 -36.43 24.33
C SER A 839 4.17 -35.45 24.57
N ALA A 840 3.01 -35.61 23.93
CA ALA A 840 1.81 -34.80 24.17
C ALA A 840 0.69 -35.60 24.87
N GLN A 841 -0.11 -34.95 25.72
CA GLN A 841 -1.32 -35.57 26.29
C GLN A 841 -2.47 -35.47 25.30
N ILE A 842 -3.01 -36.63 24.92
CA ILE A 842 -4.09 -36.77 23.94
C ILE A 842 -5.16 -37.64 24.58
N ASP A 843 -6.35 -37.08 24.81
CA ASP A 843 -7.49 -37.82 25.36
C ASP A 843 -8.08 -38.75 24.28
N GLY A 844 -7.94 -40.05 24.48
CA GLY A 844 -8.35 -41.09 23.53
C GLY A 844 -7.30 -41.42 22.45
N GLY A 845 -7.00 -42.71 22.30
CA GLY A 845 -6.04 -43.21 21.30
C GLY A 845 -4.61 -43.41 21.85
N CYS A 846 -3.61 -42.95 21.09
CA CYS A 846 -2.19 -43.13 21.36
C CYS A 846 -1.76 -42.55 22.73
N GLY A 847 -1.26 -43.39 23.63
CA GLY A 847 -0.87 -42.96 24.99
C GLY A 847 -2.03 -42.76 25.98
N ASN A 848 -3.29 -42.81 25.52
CA ASN A 848 -4.53 -42.78 26.30
C ASN A 848 -4.51 -41.74 27.45
N GLY A 849 -4.30 -40.47 27.11
CA GLY A 849 -4.27 -39.35 28.05
C GLY A 849 -2.95 -39.18 28.83
N SER A 850 -1.93 -40.01 28.59
CA SER A 850 -0.68 -39.99 29.37
C SER A 850 0.57 -39.87 28.50
N THR A 851 1.53 -39.03 28.89
CA THR A 851 2.85 -38.92 28.24
C THR A 851 3.83 -39.98 28.74
N GLY A 852 4.99 -40.08 28.10
CA GLY A 852 6.09 -40.98 28.45
C GLY A 852 6.25 -42.15 27.48
N ILE A 853 7.13 -43.08 27.82
CA ILE A 853 7.31 -44.33 27.07
C ILE A 853 6.15 -45.27 27.41
N LYS A 854 5.39 -45.66 26.40
CA LYS A 854 4.30 -46.62 26.51
C LYS A 854 4.77 -47.99 26.06
N THR A 855 4.36 -49.01 26.81
CA THR A 855 4.70 -50.39 26.50
C THR A 855 3.46 -51.09 25.94
N TYR A 856 3.57 -51.60 24.73
CA TYR A 856 2.51 -52.35 24.06
C TYR A 856 3.12 -53.34 23.07
N THR A 857 2.94 -54.63 23.32
CA THR A 857 3.33 -55.69 22.39
C THR A 857 2.06 -56.32 21.83
N PRO A 858 1.81 -56.25 20.52
CA PRO A 858 0.62 -56.86 19.91
C PRO A 858 0.58 -58.36 20.14
N GLY A 859 -0.61 -58.96 20.23
CA GLY A 859 -0.80 -60.38 20.56
C GLY A 859 -0.17 -61.37 19.57
N ASN A 860 0.16 -60.92 18.35
CA ASN A 860 0.91 -61.70 17.35
C ASN A 860 2.44 -61.61 17.52
N ASN A 861 2.94 -60.90 18.54
CA ASN A 861 4.36 -60.63 18.80
C ASN A 861 5.13 -59.98 17.63
N LEU A 862 4.44 -59.21 16.79
CA LEU A 862 5.05 -58.43 15.71
C LEU A 862 5.01 -56.93 16.04
N ALA A 863 6.10 -56.21 15.76
CA ALA A 863 6.22 -54.76 15.90
C ALA A 863 7.18 -54.20 14.82
N GLY A 864 7.44 -52.88 14.85
CA GLY A 864 8.57 -52.30 14.12
C GLY A 864 9.89 -52.41 14.90
N ALA A 865 10.93 -51.72 14.44
CA ALA A 865 12.20 -51.61 15.15
C ALA A 865 12.55 -50.15 15.42
N TRP A 866 13.03 -49.85 16.62
CA TRP A 866 13.64 -48.56 16.93
C TRP A 866 15.12 -48.63 16.58
N CYS A 867 15.58 -47.75 15.72
CA CYS A 867 16.96 -47.72 15.25
C CYS A 867 17.67 -46.48 15.75
N PHE A 868 18.94 -46.64 16.14
CA PHE A 868 19.83 -45.55 16.52
C PHE A 868 21.02 -45.49 15.56
N GLY A 869 21.13 -44.37 14.85
CA GLY A 869 22.17 -44.14 13.86
C GLY A 869 21.82 -43.01 12.90
N ALA A 870 22.48 -43.01 11.76
CA ALA A 870 22.25 -42.08 10.67
C ALA A 870 20.90 -42.40 10.00
N LYS A 871 19.92 -41.49 10.10
CA LYS A 871 18.52 -41.72 9.66
C LYS A 871 18.34 -41.46 8.16
N PRO A 872 17.96 -42.46 7.34
CA PRO A 872 17.77 -42.31 5.90
C PRO A 872 16.70 -41.29 5.53
N LEU A 873 16.90 -40.58 4.40
CA LEU A 873 15.95 -39.57 3.89
C LEU A 873 14.71 -40.19 3.23
N GLY A 874 14.77 -41.47 2.85
CA GLY A 874 13.76 -42.16 2.05
C GLY A 874 13.85 -41.78 0.56
N ASP A 875 13.30 -42.65 -0.28
CA ASP A 875 13.20 -42.44 -1.73
C ASP A 875 11.90 -41.73 -2.11
N SER A 876 10.86 -41.85 -1.28
CA SER A 876 9.54 -41.23 -1.47
C SER A 876 8.78 -41.11 -0.14
N ILE A 877 7.65 -40.40 -0.11
CA ILE A 877 6.76 -40.28 1.05
C ILE A 877 5.44 -40.96 0.70
N GLU A 878 4.98 -41.89 1.55
CA GLU A 878 3.71 -42.61 1.40
C GLU A 878 2.94 -42.52 2.73
N GLY A 879 1.81 -41.79 2.73
CA GLY A 879 1.15 -41.40 3.98
C GLY A 879 2.06 -40.52 4.84
N ASP A 880 2.11 -40.80 6.15
CA ASP A 880 2.97 -40.09 7.11
C ASP A 880 4.37 -40.74 7.28
N ALA A 881 4.75 -41.66 6.39
CA ALA A 881 6.01 -42.39 6.44
C ALA A 881 6.90 -42.15 5.21
N ARG A 882 8.21 -42.10 5.42
CA ARG A 882 9.22 -42.09 4.34
C ARG A 882 9.44 -43.52 3.86
N LYS A 883 9.16 -43.78 2.60
CA LYS A 883 9.41 -45.07 1.95
C LYS A 883 10.84 -45.14 1.43
N LEU A 884 11.52 -46.23 1.73
CA LEU A 884 12.87 -46.55 1.29
C LEU A 884 12.85 -47.91 0.57
N SER A 885 13.09 -47.88 -0.73
CA SER A 885 12.97 -49.01 -1.67
C SER A 885 14.28 -49.80 -1.77
N LEU A 886 14.84 -50.20 -0.61
CA LEU A 886 16.00 -51.10 -0.57
C LEU A 886 15.68 -52.49 -1.13
N ASP A 887 14.40 -52.86 -1.12
CA ASP A 887 13.86 -54.07 -1.72
C ASP A 887 12.64 -53.68 -2.56
N ALA A 888 12.69 -53.99 -3.86
CA ALA A 888 11.66 -53.63 -4.83
C ALA A 888 10.31 -54.31 -4.57
N ASN A 889 10.29 -55.45 -3.89
CA ASN A 889 9.07 -56.21 -3.62
C ASN A 889 8.43 -55.87 -2.27
N ARG A 890 9.23 -55.45 -1.27
CA ARG A 890 8.75 -55.07 0.07
C ARG A 890 9.57 -53.90 0.63
N PRO A 891 9.16 -52.65 0.37
CA PRO A 891 9.91 -51.48 0.77
C PRO A 891 9.90 -51.27 2.29
N TYR A 892 10.88 -50.52 2.79
CA TYR A 892 10.94 -50.09 4.19
C TYR A 892 10.19 -48.79 4.38
N TYR A 893 9.57 -48.63 5.54
CA TYR A 893 8.89 -47.41 5.94
C TYR A 893 9.54 -46.86 7.21
N ILE A 894 9.91 -45.59 7.17
CA ILE A 894 10.58 -44.85 8.24
C ILE A 894 9.61 -43.78 8.75
N ARG A 895 9.33 -43.78 10.06
CA ARG A 895 8.45 -42.79 10.69
C ARG A 895 9.26 -41.75 11.47
N ASN A 896 8.76 -40.51 11.46
CA ASN A 896 9.53 -39.29 11.73
C ASN A 896 9.58 -38.86 13.22
N PHE A 897 10.55 -38.00 13.55
CA PHE A 897 10.65 -37.21 14.80
C PHE A 897 10.59 -35.69 14.50
N ASP A 898 10.39 -35.33 13.24
CA ASP A 898 10.52 -33.96 12.77
C ASP A 898 9.14 -33.31 12.97
N ALA A 899 9.08 -32.25 13.77
CA ALA A 899 7.85 -31.66 14.30
C ALA A 899 6.76 -31.44 13.23
N THR A 900 5.53 -31.82 13.61
CA THR A 900 4.21 -31.63 12.95
C THR A 900 3.71 -32.77 12.05
N ARG A 901 3.10 -33.81 12.66
CA ARG A 901 1.70 -34.27 12.44
C ARG A 901 1.45 -35.60 13.17
N TYR A 902 0.29 -35.68 13.84
CA TYR A 902 -0.25 -36.88 14.46
C TYR A 902 -0.45 -37.99 13.41
N SER A 903 -0.10 -39.23 13.74
CA SER A 903 -0.57 -40.40 12.99
C SER A 903 -0.72 -41.63 13.90
N ALA A 904 -1.97 -41.99 14.16
CA ALA A 904 -2.37 -43.31 14.64
C ALA A 904 -2.46 -44.27 13.44
N PRO A 905 -1.87 -45.48 13.49
CA PRO A 905 -2.20 -46.54 12.55
C PRO A 905 -3.31 -47.43 13.13
N ASP A 906 -4.35 -47.66 12.33
CA ASP A 906 -5.40 -48.70 12.47
C ASP A 906 -6.81 -48.27 12.93
N VAL A 907 -7.48 -47.35 12.20
CA VAL A 907 -8.96 -47.35 12.14
C VAL A 907 -9.43 -47.65 10.70
N PRO A 908 -10.13 -48.79 10.46
CA PRO A 908 -10.75 -49.10 9.17
C PRO A 908 -11.92 -48.15 8.86
N ALA A 909 -12.26 -48.07 7.57
CA ALA A 909 -13.28 -47.18 7.00
C ALA A 909 -14.55 -46.97 7.85
N GLY A 910 -14.79 -45.70 8.22
CA GLY A 910 -16.05 -45.21 8.78
C GLY A 910 -15.86 -44.37 10.05
N SER A 911 -16.29 -43.10 9.97
CA SER A 911 -16.43 -42.10 11.05
C SER A 911 -15.25 -41.14 11.25
N SER A 912 -15.56 -39.83 11.26
CA SER A 912 -14.75 -38.63 11.53
C SER A 912 -13.83 -38.75 12.76
N ILE A 913 -12.68 -38.08 12.88
CA ILE A 913 -12.32 -36.67 12.60
C ILE A 913 -10.87 -36.62 12.12
#